data_AF-A0A847YR11-F1
#
_entry.id   AF-A0A847YR11-F1
#
_cell.length_a   1.000
_cell.length_b   1.000
_cell.length_c   1.000
_cell.angle_alpha   90.00
_cell.angle_beta   90.00
_cell.angle_gamma   90.00
#
_symmetry.space_group_name_H-M   'P 1'
#
loop_
_entity.id
_entity.type
_entity.pdbx_description
1 polymer ?
#
loop_
_entity_poly.entity_id
_entity_poly.type
_entity_poly.pdbx_seq_one_letter_code
_entity_poly.pdbx_strand_id
1 'polypeptide(L)'
;MEERDIATRCYTIPLEKKSGSPYIPDKSHPTFDRYLCFDTETTTDPRQSLKFGSAKLVIQGRVVFTWLFYDERNIVDKEIAILESFENCILLKVRDFVERVFLPEIYDNKTPLVGFNLPFDLSRMAIRVGYARKSSRGGFSFTLSPNYPHLLIRHINSHYSQIKFMKGRPDKKNYFGYDLGSNDFPGHFVDLRTLSFALTNQSYSLNRACKRFGVPYGKLEVEQHGKITPEYVKYNINDVEITHLLFQQLLAEVQRYSLDVDITRLVSPASVGKAYLNAMGVIPFLEKNPEYPPELLGKIMASYFGGRSEVRIRLDPRSIRLLDFLSMYPTMCGILGIWKLIISERIDYVDVTDEVKQLIQDIELDDLRDKEAWKKFNVICEVVPNEDVFIVRSDFNGVNYNLATAYLTADKALTYTLADVISSKLLTGKIPNILKAIRFVPVAIQDELHSLKMVGDHVIDPKKDDFFIALATYRQFCKEQIKAAVRKGDADEAERYESIQNAVKIILNSTSYGIFVQKNVHAGEGDVMVFSSNDPFESHQSVIEKPGPFFNPIIGTMVTSAARLVLAITESLLLRRGAVYAFCDTDSMAVPPDNVEEIQSFFQGLNPYPFQAELFKVEKYNFDEQGNLVDLKFLGISAKRYVLYYEKDGRFIIQKASYHGLGHIKNPFKNVDDNEWIDEIWMDFLLQYHHKISEEALNLKYSDSYSISPFTVTTPRLLQRLNALNTSSDYNDQIKPFNFCIVGVANKRNDRSDQVVKPLAPFTKNPQEAVHRPFVDYTTGKVLQGPEYWKPIEDVLFRYITHPESKFKGEVGELSRRHIRVKSVFCIGKESNNLEQSRYFGISNDDLITYGVNASDNVDREVETFLMLLSHKDAERFQIEPRMLARWRKAIRQGKHTKFQTRSKDRILRAMNNRTL
;
A
#
# COMPACT_ATOMS: atom_id res chain seq x y z
N MET A 1 -13.19 32.48 -5.17
CA MET A 1 -11.98 31.67 -5.38
C MET A 1 -11.35 31.45 -4.01
N GLU A 2 -11.04 30.22 -3.62
CA GLU A 2 -10.39 29.90 -2.34
C GLU A 2 -8.86 29.92 -2.52
N GLU A 3 -8.14 30.59 -1.62
CA GLU A 3 -6.68 30.50 -1.60
C GLU A 3 -6.25 29.22 -0.90
N ARG A 4 -5.38 28.43 -1.55
CA ARG A 4 -4.85 27.20 -0.97
C ARG A 4 -3.38 27.00 -1.27
N ASP A 5 -2.74 26.35 -0.32
CA ASP A 5 -1.44 25.74 -0.50
C ASP A 5 -1.57 24.42 -1.26
N ILE A 6 -0.68 24.21 -2.22
CA ILE A 6 -0.65 22.99 -3.04
C ILE A 6 0.66 22.25 -2.84
N ALA A 7 0.68 20.95 -3.14
CA ALA A 7 1.87 20.13 -3.01
C ALA A 7 2.24 19.39 -4.30
N THR A 8 3.51 19.43 -4.67
CA THR A 8 4.07 18.69 -5.81
C THR A 8 5.09 17.66 -5.32
N ARG A 9 5.24 16.56 -6.06
CA ARG A 9 6.34 15.63 -5.77
C ARG A 9 7.66 16.23 -6.22
N CYS A 10 8.75 15.83 -5.58
CA CYS A 10 10.09 16.27 -5.92
C CYS A 10 11.04 15.07 -6.17
N TYR A 11 12.19 15.36 -6.76
CA TYR A 11 13.32 14.44 -6.85
C TYR A 11 14.38 14.85 -5.82
N THR A 12 15.05 13.86 -5.21
CA THR A 12 15.99 14.11 -4.12
C THR A 12 17.26 13.30 -4.29
N ILE A 13 18.41 13.92 -3.96
CA ILE A 13 19.73 13.30 -3.99
C ILE A 13 20.40 13.49 -2.62
N PRO A 14 20.83 12.43 -1.93
CA PRO A 14 21.58 12.58 -0.67
C PRO A 14 22.94 13.29 -0.87
N LEU A 15 23.27 14.25 -0.01
CA LEU A 15 24.52 15.01 -0.08
C LEU A 15 25.74 14.24 0.45
N GLU A 16 25.54 13.37 1.46
CA GLU A 16 26.60 12.48 1.93
C GLU A 16 26.68 11.20 1.07
N LYS A 17 27.76 11.06 0.28
CA LYS A 17 28.22 9.75 -0.19
C LYS A 17 28.75 8.95 0.99
N LYS A 18 27.89 8.30 1.76
CA LYS A 18 28.36 7.11 2.49
C LYS A 18 28.75 6.09 1.44
N SER A 19 30.05 5.88 1.29
CA SER A 19 30.70 4.79 0.57
C SER A 19 30.28 3.46 1.20
N GLY A 20 29.02 3.08 1.01
CA GLY A 20 28.60 1.71 1.12
C GLY A 20 29.15 1.03 -0.12
N SER A 21 30.16 0.17 0.05
CA SER A 21 30.56 -0.76 -0.99
C SER A 21 29.30 -1.39 -1.58
N PRO A 22 29.15 -1.49 -2.92
CA PRO A 22 28.05 -2.22 -3.50
C PRO A 22 28.02 -3.58 -2.83
N TYR A 23 26.89 -3.90 -2.19
CA TYR A 23 26.66 -5.23 -1.67
C TYR A 23 26.64 -6.15 -2.88
N ILE A 24 27.74 -6.86 -3.10
CA ILE A 24 27.82 -7.97 -4.05
C ILE A 24 27.05 -9.10 -3.35
N PRO A 25 25.83 -9.45 -3.79
CA PRO A 25 25.15 -10.58 -3.22
C PRO A 25 25.97 -11.82 -3.54
N ASP A 26 26.16 -12.70 -2.56
CA ASP A 26 26.52 -14.08 -2.87
C ASP A 26 25.47 -14.61 -3.86
N LYS A 27 25.93 -15.03 -5.04
CA LYS A 27 25.10 -15.44 -6.18
C LYS A 27 24.61 -16.87 -6.06
N SER A 28 24.94 -17.60 -4.99
CA SER A 28 24.43 -18.94 -4.78
C SER A 28 22.95 -18.87 -4.36
N HIS A 29 22.06 -19.10 -5.31
CA HIS A 29 20.66 -19.43 -5.03
C HIS A 29 20.63 -20.68 -4.15
N PRO A 30 19.83 -20.72 -3.07
CA PRO A 30 19.67 -21.96 -2.32
C PRO A 30 19.04 -23.02 -3.23
N THR A 31 19.55 -24.24 -3.18
CA THR A 31 18.79 -25.38 -3.70
C THR A 31 17.64 -25.67 -2.73
N PHE A 32 16.47 -26.02 -3.26
CA PHE A 32 15.32 -26.42 -2.46
C PHE A 32 15.16 -27.94 -2.38
N ASP A 33 16.23 -28.67 -2.66
CA ASP A 33 16.31 -30.13 -2.45
C ASP A 33 16.33 -30.49 -0.96
N ARG A 34 16.68 -29.54 -0.09
CA ARG A 34 16.63 -29.68 1.36
C ARG A 34 16.01 -28.42 1.95
N TYR A 35 15.07 -28.56 2.88
CA TYR A 35 14.51 -27.43 3.61
C TYR A 35 13.88 -27.87 4.94
N LEU A 36 13.79 -26.93 5.87
CA LEU A 36 13.13 -27.11 7.16
C LEU A 36 11.80 -26.37 7.14
N CYS A 37 10.70 -27.08 7.43
CA CYS A 37 9.40 -26.49 7.70
C CYS A 37 9.11 -26.56 9.20
N PHE A 38 8.48 -25.54 9.76
CA PHE A 38 8.01 -25.59 11.15
C PHE A 38 6.81 -24.67 11.37
N ASP A 39 6.08 -24.93 12.45
CA ASP A 39 4.94 -24.15 12.91
C ASP A 39 4.85 -24.20 14.44
N THR A 40 4.23 -23.19 15.06
CA THR A 40 4.12 -23.09 16.52
C THR A 40 2.70 -22.88 17.00
N GLU A 41 2.32 -23.60 18.07
CA GLU A 41 1.09 -23.36 18.81
C GLU A 41 1.35 -22.59 20.10
N THR A 42 0.47 -21.64 20.39
CA THR A 42 0.62 -20.75 21.53
C THR A 42 -0.45 -20.93 22.58
N THR A 43 -0.24 -20.33 23.75
CA THR A 43 -1.32 -20.07 24.69
C THR A 43 -2.37 -19.14 24.04
N THR A 44 -3.60 -19.20 24.54
CA THR A 44 -4.71 -18.34 24.09
C THR A 44 -4.85 -17.06 24.92
N ASP A 45 -3.92 -16.86 25.86
CA ASP A 45 -3.84 -15.66 26.68
C ASP A 45 -3.12 -14.51 25.94
N PRO A 46 -3.20 -13.26 26.44
CA PRO A 46 -2.57 -12.08 25.83
C PRO A 46 -1.10 -12.20 25.42
N ARG A 47 -0.32 -13.06 26.09
CA ARG A 47 1.12 -13.24 25.86
C ARG A 47 1.39 -14.07 24.61
N GLN A 48 0.45 -14.94 24.22
CA GLN A 48 0.59 -15.90 23.13
C GLN A 48 1.94 -16.62 23.21
N SER A 49 2.25 -17.19 24.37
CA SER A 49 3.54 -17.87 24.62
C SER A 49 3.56 -19.24 23.96
N LEU A 50 4.73 -19.70 23.53
CA LEU A 50 4.89 -21.04 22.95
C LEU A 50 4.38 -22.10 23.93
N LYS A 51 3.47 -22.97 23.50
CA LYS A 51 3.17 -24.22 24.21
C LYS A 51 4.01 -25.34 23.62
N PHE A 52 3.79 -25.61 22.34
CA PHE A 52 4.51 -26.62 21.58
C PHE A 52 4.53 -26.24 20.10
N GLY A 53 5.30 -26.97 19.30
CA GLY A 53 5.32 -26.86 17.86
C GLY A 53 5.87 -28.12 17.23
N SER A 54 5.86 -28.17 15.91
CA SER A 54 6.43 -29.25 15.15
C SER A 54 7.32 -28.72 14.04
N ALA A 55 8.27 -29.55 13.62
CA ALA A 55 9.15 -29.25 12.50
C ALA A 55 9.39 -30.49 11.66
N LYS A 56 9.58 -30.30 10.36
CA LYS A 56 9.88 -31.36 9.40
C LYS A 56 11.09 -30.97 8.56
N LEU A 57 12.11 -31.83 8.56
CA LEU A 57 13.19 -31.73 7.59
C LEU A 57 12.80 -32.52 6.36
N VAL A 58 12.83 -31.84 5.23
CA VAL A 58 12.50 -32.40 3.93
C VAL A 58 13.78 -32.51 3.13
N ILE A 59 14.01 -33.66 2.51
CA ILE A 59 15.10 -33.91 1.56
C ILE A 59 14.50 -34.56 0.31
N GLN A 60 14.79 -34.00 -0.87
CA GLN A 60 14.28 -34.44 -2.17
C GLN A 60 12.76 -34.63 -2.16
N GLY A 61 12.06 -33.68 -1.53
CA GLY A 61 10.60 -33.68 -1.42
C GLY A 61 10.01 -34.74 -0.51
N ARG A 62 10.83 -35.44 0.30
CA ARG A 62 10.37 -36.41 1.29
C ARG A 62 10.70 -35.94 2.70
N VAL A 63 9.75 -36.11 3.62
CA VAL A 63 9.97 -35.86 5.05
C VAL A 63 10.92 -36.93 5.58
N VAL A 64 12.09 -36.52 6.08
CA VAL A 64 13.13 -37.43 6.62
C VAL A 64 13.09 -37.45 8.14
N PHE A 65 12.83 -36.30 8.77
CA PHE A 65 12.68 -36.20 10.22
C PHE A 65 11.46 -35.36 10.56
N THR A 66 10.76 -35.77 11.62
CA THR A 66 9.70 -34.99 12.25
C THR A 66 10.07 -34.79 13.72
N TRP A 67 10.06 -33.53 14.17
CA TRP A 67 10.26 -33.17 15.57
C TRP A 67 8.97 -32.60 16.14
N LEU A 68 8.73 -32.92 17.40
CA LEU A 68 7.87 -32.13 18.28
C LEU A 68 8.76 -31.39 19.27
N PHE A 69 8.42 -30.16 19.58
CA PHE A 69 9.11 -29.42 20.62
C PHE A 69 8.15 -28.66 21.50
N TYR A 70 8.49 -28.50 22.77
CA TYR A 70 7.62 -27.82 23.74
C TYR A 70 8.38 -26.88 24.66
N ASP A 71 7.64 -25.93 25.23
CA ASP A 71 8.13 -25.05 26.28
C ASP A 71 7.67 -25.58 27.65
N GLU A 72 8.60 -26.12 28.43
CA GLU A 72 8.33 -26.69 29.76
C GLU A 72 7.68 -25.71 30.75
N ARG A 73 7.75 -24.40 30.46
CA ARG A 73 7.13 -23.36 31.29
C ARG A 73 5.62 -23.22 31.08
N ASN A 74 5.09 -23.69 29.95
CA ASN A 74 3.71 -23.43 29.52
C ASN A 74 2.87 -24.71 29.33
N ILE A 75 3.40 -25.85 29.76
CA ILE A 75 2.80 -27.18 29.62
C ILE A 75 2.83 -27.92 30.96
N VAL A 76 1.89 -28.84 31.18
CA VAL A 76 1.85 -29.71 32.38
C VAL A 76 2.23 -31.15 32.03
N ASP A 77 2.61 -31.97 33.01
CA ASP A 77 3.05 -33.36 32.80
C ASP A 77 2.07 -34.21 31.99
N LYS A 78 0.76 -34.02 32.19
CA LYS A 78 -0.28 -34.70 31.40
C LYS A 78 -0.23 -34.34 29.91
N GLU A 79 0.08 -33.09 29.58
CA GLU A 79 0.23 -32.65 28.20
C GLU A 79 1.56 -33.11 27.60
N ILE A 80 2.63 -33.23 28.39
CA ILE A 80 3.90 -33.85 27.97
C ILE A 80 3.67 -35.32 27.60
N ALA A 81 2.95 -36.09 28.43
CA ALA A 81 2.60 -37.47 28.14
C ALA A 81 1.80 -37.64 26.82
N ILE A 82 0.96 -36.65 26.48
CA ILE A 82 0.25 -36.62 25.19
C ILE A 82 1.27 -36.46 24.05
N LEU A 83 2.24 -35.56 24.16
CA LEU A 83 3.28 -35.37 23.15
C LEU A 83 4.17 -36.62 22.99
N GLU A 84 4.51 -37.29 24.10
CA GLU A 84 5.30 -38.52 24.12
C GLU A 84 4.61 -39.70 23.44
N SER A 85 3.26 -39.70 23.38
CA SER A 85 2.49 -40.74 22.68
C SER A 85 2.66 -40.76 21.16
N PHE A 86 3.31 -39.74 20.57
CA PHE A 86 3.56 -39.66 19.12
C PHE A 86 4.90 -40.31 18.74
N GLU A 87 4.91 -41.63 18.62
CA GLU A 87 6.12 -42.46 18.40
C GLU A 87 6.93 -42.11 17.14
N ASN A 88 6.30 -41.54 16.11
CA ASN A 88 6.96 -41.13 14.85
C ASN A 88 7.62 -39.75 14.92
N CYS A 89 7.67 -39.11 16.09
CA CYS A 89 8.23 -37.79 16.28
C CYS A 89 9.35 -37.81 17.33
N ILE A 90 10.44 -37.09 17.06
CA ILE A 90 11.47 -36.86 18.07
C ILE A 90 11.02 -35.68 18.95
N LEU A 91 10.71 -35.94 20.22
CA LEU A 91 10.29 -34.93 21.17
C LEU A 91 11.51 -34.25 21.82
N LEU A 92 11.55 -32.91 21.80
CA LEU A 92 12.60 -32.11 22.41
C LEU A 92 12.02 -30.96 23.24
N LYS A 93 12.76 -30.48 24.24
CA LYS A 93 12.48 -29.15 24.79
C LYS A 93 12.84 -28.10 23.74
N VAL A 94 12.13 -26.97 23.71
CA VAL A 94 12.35 -25.92 22.70
C VAL A 94 13.80 -25.43 22.68
N ARG A 95 14.49 -25.37 23.82
CA ARG A 95 15.91 -24.96 23.86
C ARG A 95 16.81 -25.99 23.18
N ASP A 96 16.58 -27.27 23.44
CA ASP A 96 17.31 -28.36 22.79
C ASP A 96 17.02 -28.41 21.29
N PHE A 97 15.76 -28.21 20.88
CA PHE A 97 15.40 -28.10 19.47
C PHE A 97 16.11 -26.94 18.78
N VAL A 98 16.14 -25.75 19.40
CA VAL A 98 16.79 -24.57 18.82
C VAL A 98 18.30 -24.77 18.65
N GLU A 99 19.00 -25.29 19.67
CA GLU A 99 20.46 -25.45 19.67
C GLU A 99 20.94 -26.67 18.87
N ARG A 100 20.19 -27.77 18.87
CA ARG A 100 20.63 -29.06 18.30
C ARG A 100 20.04 -29.35 16.92
N VAL A 101 18.98 -28.65 16.52
CA VAL A 101 18.29 -28.88 15.24
C VAL A 101 18.14 -27.58 14.46
N PHE A 102 17.36 -26.62 14.99
CA PHE A 102 16.92 -25.46 14.23
C PHE A 102 18.08 -24.60 13.70
N LEU A 103 18.94 -24.09 14.59
CA LEU A 103 20.06 -23.22 14.21
C LEU A 103 21.17 -23.95 13.45
N PRO A 104 21.59 -25.18 13.83
CA PRO A 104 22.49 -25.98 13.00
C PRO A 104 21.98 -26.17 11.56
N GLU A 105 20.67 -26.41 11.38
CA GLU A 105 20.11 -26.55 10.03
C GLU A 105 20.11 -25.22 9.28
N ILE A 106 19.51 -24.16 9.82
CA ILE A 106 19.23 -22.97 9.04
C ILE A 106 20.42 -22.00 8.93
N TYR A 107 21.43 -22.13 9.80
CA TYR A 107 22.61 -21.26 9.80
C TYR A 107 23.87 -22.00 9.36
N ASP A 108 24.21 -23.13 10.00
CA ASP A 108 25.46 -23.86 9.70
C ASP A 108 25.36 -24.63 8.38
N ASN A 109 24.27 -25.40 8.21
CA ASN A 109 24.00 -26.14 6.97
C ASN A 109 23.40 -25.26 5.87
N LYS A 110 23.07 -24.00 6.18
CA LYS A 110 22.38 -23.05 5.28
C LYS A 110 21.07 -23.61 4.70
N THR A 111 20.41 -24.54 5.40
CA THR A 111 19.13 -25.12 4.98
C THR A 111 18.06 -24.02 4.91
N PRO A 112 17.36 -23.84 3.78
CA PRO A 112 16.22 -22.92 3.70
C PRO A 112 15.16 -23.20 4.76
N LEU A 113 14.71 -22.13 5.43
CA LEU A 113 13.58 -22.17 6.34
C LEU A 113 12.30 -21.76 5.61
N VAL A 114 11.32 -22.65 5.63
CA VAL A 114 10.01 -22.46 4.99
C VAL A 114 8.93 -22.42 6.07
N GLY A 115 8.00 -21.48 5.97
CA GLY A 115 6.86 -21.40 6.89
C GLY A 115 5.77 -20.48 6.37
N PHE A 116 4.66 -20.40 7.08
CA PHE A 116 3.55 -19.52 6.74
C PHE A 116 3.38 -18.48 7.85
N ASN A 117 3.69 -17.20 7.58
CA ASN A 117 3.74 -16.13 8.59
C ASN A 117 4.91 -16.27 9.58
N LEU A 118 6.10 -16.61 9.06
CA LEU A 118 7.36 -16.84 9.78
C LEU A 118 7.68 -15.83 10.92
N PRO A 119 7.44 -14.50 10.78
CA PRO A 119 7.71 -13.56 11.86
C PRO A 119 7.03 -13.91 13.18
N PHE A 120 5.81 -14.47 13.13
CA PHE A 120 5.08 -14.89 14.32
C PHE A 120 5.80 -16.05 15.00
N ASP A 121 6.01 -17.16 14.31
CA ASP A 121 6.59 -18.39 14.87
C ASP A 121 8.03 -18.20 15.37
N LEU A 122 8.86 -17.50 14.60
CA LEU A 122 10.24 -17.20 14.97
C LEU A 122 10.33 -16.41 16.28
N SER A 123 9.38 -15.50 16.52
CA SER A 123 9.35 -14.71 17.75
C SER A 123 9.01 -15.54 18.99
N ARG A 124 8.33 -16.69 18.85
CA ARG A 124 7.96 -17.60 19.95
C ARG A 124 9.13 -18.41 20.46
N MET A 125 10.10 -18.72 19.60
CA MET A 125 11.29 -19.48 19.97
C MET A 125 12.40 -18.63 20.61
N ALA A 126 12.30 -17.30 20.57
CA ALA A 126 13.33 -16.42 21.10
C ALA A 126 13.46 -16.46 22.63
N ILE A 127 14.68 -16.27 23.13
CA ILE A 127 14.98 -16.14 24.57
C ILE A 127 14.83 -14.68 25.00
N ARG A 128 15.20 -13.76 24.11
CA ARG A 128 15.07 -12.31 24.32
C ARG A 128 14.89 -11.59 23.00
N VAL A 129 14.34 -10.38 23.07
CA VAL A 129 14.24 -9.45 21.95
C VAL A 129 14.93 -8.12 22.30
N GLY A 130 15.61 -7.55 21.31
CA GLY A 130 16.09 -6.18 21.29
C GLY A 130 15.60 -5.43 20.04
N TYR A 131 16.03 -4.18 19.89
CA TYR A 131 15.68 -3.35 18.74
C TYR A 131 16.82 -3.30 17.73
N ALA A 132 16.49 -3.52 16.46
CA ALA A 132 17.46 -3.47 15.39
C ALA A 132 17.96 -2.02 15.15
N ARG A 133 19.22 -1.89 14.76
CA ARG A 133 19.93 -0.60 14.57
C ARG A 133 20.42 -0.44 13.12
N LYS A 134 20.97 0.73 12.80
CA LYS A 134 21.56 1.06 11.48
C LYS A 134 20.57 0.76 10.33
N SER A 135 20.99 0.01 9.30
CA SER A 135 20.18 -0.34 8.12
C SER A 135 18.91 -1.12 8.44
N SER A 136 18.82 -1.75 9.61
CA SER A 136 17.65 -2.50 10.07
C SER A 136 16.84 -1.76 11.14
N ARG A 137 17.10 -0.47 11.37
CA ARG A 137 16.30 0.38 12.28
C ARG A 137 14.80 0.26 11.96
N GLY A 138 13.99 0.19 13.03
CA GLY A 138 12.55 -0.04 12.94
C GLY A 138 12.14 -1.52 12.99
N GLY A 139 13.11 -2.45 12.95
CA GLY A 139 12.86 -3.88 13.15
C GLY A 139 13.24 -4.38 14.54
N PHE A 140 13.02 -5.68 14.76
CA PHE A 140 13.39 -6.42 15.97
C PHE A 140 14.69 -7.21 15.77
N SER A 141 15.40 -7.45 16.87
CA SER A 141 16.59 -8.30 16.93
C SER A 141 16.37 -9.39 17.97
N PHE A 142 16.16 -10.63 17.53
CA PHE A 142 15.88 -11.78 18.37
C PHE A 142 17.16 -12.54 18.67
N THR A 143 17.34 -12.92 19.93
CA THR A 143 18.33 -13.91 20.33
C THR A 143 17.62 -15.25 20.50
N LEU A 144 17.84 -16.18 19.57
CA LEU A 144 17.35 -17.56 19.67
C LEU A 144 18.28 -18.42 20.53
N SER A 145 19.60 -18.17 20.44
CA SER A 145 20.68 -18.80 21.20
C SER A 145 21.78 -17.76 21.47
N PRO A 146 22.50 -17.83 22.60
CA PRO A 146 23.71 -17.04 22.82
C PRO A 146 24.89 -17.45 21.91
N ASN A 147 24.84 -18.65 21.30
CA ASN A 147 25.92 -19.22 20.49
C ASN A 147 25.76 -18.95 18.99
N TYR A 148 24.70 -18.25 18.56
CA TYR A 148 24.41 -17.93 17.15
C TYR A 148 24.17 -16.43 16.94
N PRO A 149 24.34 -15.89 15.71
CA PRO A 149 23.98 -14.51 15.42
C PRO A 149 22.51 -14.21 15.70
N HIS A 150 22.23 -12.95 16.02
CA HIS A 150 20.86 -12.51 16.20
C HIS A 150 20.06 -12.58 14.89
N LEU A 151 18.80 -12.97 15.00
CA LEU A 151 17.84 -12.93 13.91
C LEU A 151 17.18 -11.55 13.85
N LEU A 152 17.24 -10.89 12.71
CA LEU A 152 16.63 -9.59 12.45
C LEU A 152 15.34 -9.76 11.66
N ILE A 153 14.25 -9.17 12.17
CA ILE A 153 12.97 -9.13 11.45
C ILE A 153 12.49 -7.68 11.36
N ARG A 154 12.30 -7.19 10.14
CA ARG A 154 11.74 -5.85 9.87
C ARG A 154 10.47 -5.97 9.04
N HIS A 155 9.35 -5.56 9.63
CA HIS A 155 8.08 -5.43 8.92
C HIS A 155 8.20 -4.35 7.83
N ILE A 156 7.83 -4.69 6.60
CA ILE A 156 7.82 -3.73 5.48
C ILE A 156 6.39 -3.33 5.14
N ASN A 157 5.49 -4.31 5.05
CA ASN A 157 4.05 -4.11 4.83
C ASN A 157 3.28 -5.38 5.22
N SER A 158 1.95 -5.34 5.10
CA SER A 158 1.01 -6.42 5.45
C SER A 158 1.27 -7.78 4.80
N HIS A 159 2.08 -7.85 3.74
CA HIS A 159 2.40 -9.07 2.99
C HIS A 159 3.88 -9.46 3.05
N TYR A 160 4.75 -8.64 3.63
CA TYR A 160 6.19 -8.89 3.63
C TYR A 160 6.90 -8.36 4.89
N SER A 161 7.66 -9.25 5.51
CA SER A 161 8.68 -8.92 6.50
C SER A 161 10.05 -9.38 6.00
N GLN A 162 11.05 -8.51 6.09
CA GLN A 162 12.44 -8.90 5.82
C GLN A 162 12.98 -9.66 7.03
N ILE A 163 13.41 -10.91 6.80
CA ILE A 163 14.03 -11.79 7.80
C ILE A 163 15.47 -12.03 7.39
N LYS A 164 16.43 -11.84 8.31
CA LYS A 164 17.85 -12.15 8.06
C LYS A 164 18.65 -12.33 9.34
N PHE A 165 19.75 -13.08 9.29
CA PHE A 165 20.76 -13.05 10.35
C PHE A 165 21.56 -11.75 10.35
N MET A 166 22.01 -11.32 11.53
CA MET A 166 22.94 -10.21 11.70
C MET A 166 24.34 -10.59 11.20
N LYS A 167 25.03 -9.66 10.54
CA LYS A 167 26.45 -9.81 10.17
C LYS A 167 27.35 -9.76 11.41
N GLY A 168 28.32 -10.68 11.51
CA GLY A 168 29.36 -10.65 12.55
C GLY A 168 28.96 -11.22 13.92
N ARG A 169 29.52 -12.41 14.21
CA ARG A 169 29.68 -13.20 15.46
C ARG A 169 28.57 -13.32 16.54
N PRO A 170 28.41 -14.53 17.10
CA PRO A 170 28.34 -14.77 18.55
C PRO A 170 29.77 -14.84 19.14
N ASP A 171 30.01 -14.12 20.23
CA ASP A 171 31.32 -13.80 20.82
C ASP A 171 32.10 -14.98 21.44
N LYS A 172 32.53 -15.99 20.66
CA LYS A 172 33.56 -16.95 21.12
C LYS A 172 34.71 -17.12 20.13
N LYS A 173 35.93 -17.03 20.66
CA LYS A 173 37.14 -17.64 20.06
C LYS A 173 37.08 -19.14 20.36
N ASN A 174 37.54 -19.98 19.44
CA ASN A 174 37.73 -21.40 19.76
C ASN A 174 38.88 -21.56 20.80
N TYR A 175 39.05 -22.76 21.36
CA TYR A 175 40.12 -23.07 22.33
C TYR A 175 41.55 -22.72 21.86
N PHE A 176 41.74 -22.47 20.56
CA PHE A 176 43.03 -22.13 19.94
C PHE A 176 43.15 -20.65 19.54
N GLY A 177 42.21 -19.79 19.93
CA GLY A 177 42.30 -18.35 19.71
C GLY A 177 41.95 -17.86 18.31
N TYR A 178 41.46 -18.73 17.41
CA TYR A 178 41.02 -18.32 16.07
C TYR A 178 39.69 -17.59 16.10
N ASP A 179 39.55 -16.64 15.17
CA ASP A 179 38.26 -16.06 14.86
C ASP A 179 37.38 -17.13 14.21
N LEU A 180 36.27 -17.50 14.86
CA LEU A 180 35.17 -18.17 14.17
C LEU A 180 34.69 -17.17 13.13
N GLY A 181 35.17 -17.34 11.89
CA GLY A 181 34.79 -16.51 10.77
C GLY A 181 33.27 -16.49 10.69
N SER A 182 32.67 -15.33 10.94
CA SER A 182 31.26 -15.17 10.61
C SER A 182 31.17 -15.26 9.10
N ASN A 183 30.68 -16.38 8.58
CA ASN A 183 30.16 -16.35 7.24
C ASN A 183 29.09 -15.26 7.23
N ASP A 184 29.25 -14.29 6.33
CA ASP A 184 28.37 -13.16 6.13
C ASP A 184 27.06 -13.66 5.48
N PHE A 185 26.39 -14.60 6.16
CA PHE A 185 25.26 -15.36 5.67
C PHE A 185 23.96 -14.77 6.20
N PRO A 186 23.13 -14.14 5.35
CA PRO A 186 21.89 -13.53 5.79
C PRO A 186 20.79 -14.55 6.10
N GLY A 187 20.96 -15.83 5.77
CA GLY A 187 19.91 -16.86 5.86
C GLY A 187 19.05 -16.97 4.60
N HIS A 188 18.42 -18.12 4.43
CA HIS A 188 17.46 -18.39 3.35
C HIS A 188 16.07 -18.58 3.98
N PHE A 189 15.22 -17.56 3.89
CA PHE A 189 13.88 -17.56 4.49
C PHE A 189 12.81 -17.46 3.41
N VAL A 190 11.82 -18.35 3.45
CA VAL A 190 10.68 -18.36 2.53
C VAL A 190 9.38 -18.35 3.32
N ASP A 191 8.70 -17.20 3.35
CA ASP A 191 7.34 -17.10 3.89
C ASP A 191 6.33 -17.36 2.77
N LEU A 192 5.60 -18.47 2.87
CA LEU A 192 4.62 -18.90 1.87
C LEU A 192 3.44 -17.94 1.74
N ARG A 193 3.12 -17.16 2.79
CA ARG A 193 2.13 -16.09 2.70
C ARG A 193 2.60 -14.99 1.76
N THR A 194 3.88 -14.65 1.81
CA THR A 194 4.50 -13.67 0.91
C THR A 194 4.64 -14.23 -0.50
N LEU A 195 5.13 -15.46 -0.65
CA LEU A 195 5.36 -16.07 -1.96
C LEU A 195 4.04 -16.26 -2.74
N SER A 196 3.00 -16.78 -2.08
CA SER A 196 1.68 -16.91 -2.69
C SER A 196 1.11 -15.56 -3.13
N PHE A 197 1.28 -14.50 -2.31
CA PHE A 197 0.91 -13.14 -2.69
C PHE A 197 1.72 -12.63 -3.89
N ALA A 198 3.02 -12.91 -3.94
CA ALA A 198 3.89 -12.49 -5.05
C ALA A 198 3.43 -13.06 -6.40
N LEU A 199 2.97 -14.32 -6.41
CA LEU A 199 2.55 -15.03 -7.62
C LEU A 199 1.08 -14.78 -8.02
N THR A 200 0.22 -14.35 -7.09
CA THR A 200 -1.24 -14.26 -7.33
C THR A 200 -1.82 -12.86 -7.14
N ASN A 201 -1.08 -11.95 -6.50
CA ASN A 201 -1.58 -10.66 -6.02
C ASN A 201 -2.80 -10.78 -5.08
N GLN A 202 -2.96 -11.93 -4.40
CA GLN A 202 -4.03 -12.20 -3.45
C GLN A 202 -3.46 -12.63 -2.10
N SER A 203 -4.16 -12.26 -1.02
CA SER A 203 -3.81 -12.72 0.33
C SER A 203 -4.56 -13.99 0.67
N TYR A 204 -3.84 -14.95 1.23
CA TYR A 204 -4.40 -16.24 1.65
C TYR A 204 -4.11 -16.50 3.13
N SER A 205 -5.02 -17.23 3.78
CA SER A 205 -4.66 -18.10 4.90
C SER A 205 -4.00 -19.37 4.36
N LEU A 206 -3.30 -20.14 5.21
CA LEU A 206 -2.68 -21.41 4.81
C LEU A 206 -3.69 -22.33 4.09
N ASN A 207 -4.87 -22.55 4.70
CA ASN A 207 -5.92 -23.39 4.11
C ASN A 207 -6.39 -22.88 2.73
N ARG A 208 -6.58 -21.56 2.56
CA ARG A 208 -6.98 -20.99 1.26
C ARG A 208 -5.88 -21.13 0.21
N ALA A 209 -4.61 -20.99 0.60
CA ALA A 209 -3.48 -21.21 -0.30
C ALA A 209 -3.39 -22.69 -0.71
N CYS A 210 -3.49 -23.63 0.23
CA CYS A 210 -3.54 -25.07 -0.05
C CYS A 210 -4.62 -25.42 -1.07
N LYS A 211 -5.85 -24.92 -0.86
CA LYS A 211 -6.96 -25.09 -1.83
C LYS A 211 -6.64 -24.49 -3.20
N ARG A 212 -6.08 -23.28 -3.24
CA ARG A 212 -5.76 -22.58 -4.50
C ARG A 212 -4.69 -23.28 -5.32
N PHE A 213 -3.70 -23.90 -4.67
CA PHE A 213 -2.57 -24.55 -5.34
C PHE A 213 -2.69 -26.08 -5.39
N GLY A 214 -3.89 -26.63 -5.15
CA GLY A 214 -4.17 -28.05 -5.35
C GLY A 214 -3.46 -28.98 -4.37
N VAL A 215 -3.24 -28.55 -3.12
CA VAL A 215 -2.72 -29.46 -2.08
C VAL A 215 -3.80 -30.52 -1.76
N PRO A 216 -3.49 -31.83 -1.79
CA PRO A 216 -4.49 -32.89 -1.78
C PRO A 216 -5.38 -32.96 -0.53
N TYR A 217 -4.90 -32.50 0.62
CA TYR A 217 -5.65 -32.46 1.87
C TYR A 217 -5.47 -31.12 2.56
N GLY A 218 -6.55 -30.69 3.22
CA GLY A 218 -6.64 -29.37 3.84
C GLY A 218 -6.16 -29.33 5.29
N LYS A 219 -6.36 -28.16 5.88
CA LYS A 219 -6.17 -27.93 7.30
C LYS A 219 -7.22 -28.72 8.11
N LEU A 220 -6.78 -29.45 9.14
CA LEU A 220 -7.69 -30.13 10.06
C LEU A 220 -8.49 -29.12 10.88
N GLU A 221 -9.70 -29.47 11.29
CA GLU A 221 -10.50 -28.67 12.22
C GLU A 221 -10.27 -29.12 13.66
N VAL A 222 -10.19 -28.16 14.58
CA VAL A 222 -10.05 -28.43 16.01
C VAL A 222 -11.04 -27.57 16.79
N GLU A 223 -11.73 -28.19 17.75
CA GLU A 223 -12.74 -27.49 18.57
C GLU A 223 -12.12 -26.45 19.50
N GLN A 224 -10.90 -26.70 19.99
CA GLN A 224 -10.26 -25.87 21.00
C GLN A 224 -8.76 -25.67 20.76
N HIS A 225 -8.35 -24.42 20.54
CA HIS A 225 -6.94 -24.02 20.53
C HIS A 225 -6.40 -23.77 21.95
N GLY A 226 -5.09 -23.95 22.14
CA GLY A 226 -4.36 -23.64 23.38
C GLY A 226 -4.39 -24.72 24.47
N LYS A 227 -5.15 -25.80 24.29
CA LYS A 227 -5.13 -26.99 25.15
C LYS A 227 -4.53 -28.15 24.36
N ILE A 228 -3.50 -28.81 24.89
CA ILE A 228 -2.85 -29.91 24.18
C ILE A 228 -3.73 -31.15 24.30
N THR A 229 -4.31 -31.56 23.19
CA THR A 229 -5.01 -32.84 23.00
C THR A 229 -4.37 -33.60 21.85
N PRO A 230 -4.55 -34.92 21.73
CA PRO A 230 -4.05 -35.69 20.59
C PRO A 230 -4.49 -35.10 19.23
N GLU A 231 -5.72 -34.59 19.14
CA GLU A 231 -6.27 -33.96 17.93
C GLU A 231 -5.53 -32.65 17.61
N TYR A 232 -5.22 -31.84 18.62
CA TYR A 232 -4.51 -30.59 18.43
C TYR A 232 -3.04 -30.80 18.04
N VAL A 233 -2.40 -31.84 18.58
CA VAL A 233 -1.03 -32.22 18.16
C VAL A 233 -1.03 -32.73 16.71
N LYS A 234 -2.00 -33.58 16.33
CA LYS A 234 -2.18 -34.03 14.94
C LYS A 234 -2.43 -32.85 13.99
N TYR A 235 -3.24 -31.88 14.42
CA TYR A 235 -3.49 -30.64 13.69
C TYR A 235 -2.20 -29.87 13.42
N ASN A 236 -1.34 -29.66 14.44
CA ASN A 236 -0.10 -28.91 14.24
C ASN A 236 0.89 -29.65 13.32
N ILE A 237 1.03 -30.97 13.49
CA ILE A 237 1.85 -31.81 12.59
C ILE A 237 1.33 -31.75 11.14
N ASN A 238 0.00 -31.72 10.96
CA ASN A 238 -0.64 -31.55 9.67
C ASN A 238 -0.40 -30.16 9.09
N ASP A 239 -0.42 -29.09 9.89
CA ASP A 239 -0.14 -27.73 9.42
C ASP A 239 1.29 -27.61 8.85
N VAL A 240 2.28 -28.25 9.47
CA VAL A 240 3.65 -28.34 8.91
C VAL A 240 3.69 -29.20 7.65
N GLU A 241 2.92 -30.29 7.59
CA GLU A 241 2.81 -31.14 6.40
C GLU A 241 2.24 -30.38 5.20
N ILE A 242 1.07 -29.76 5.35
CA ILE A 242 0.43 -29.02 4.26
C ILE A 242 1.23 -27.77 3.89
N THR A 243 2.01 -27.19 4.81
CA THR A 243 2.97 -26.11 4.51
C THR A 243 4.08 -26.62 3.60
N HIS A 244 4.65 -27.79 3.89
CA HIS A 244 5.65 -28.44 3.03
C HIS A 244 5.08 -28.76 1.64
N LEU A 245 3.88 -29.34 1.56
CA LEU A 245 3.23 -29.66 0.29
C LEU A 245 2.87 -28.40 -0.51
N LEU A 246 2.37 -27.36 0.15
CA LEU A 246 2.12 -26.06 -0.47
C LEU A 246 3.40 -25.47 -1.05
N PHE A 247 4.52 -25.58 -0.34
CA PHE A 247 5.80 -25.11 -0.86
C PHE A 247 6.21 -25.86 -2.13
N GLN A 248 6.02 -27.18 -2.20
CA GLN A 248 6.29 -27.94 -3.43
C GLN A 248 5.41 -27.48 -4.60
N GLN A 249 4.12 -27.22 -4.36
CA GLN A 249 3.23 -26.69 -5.38
C GLN A 249 3.64 -25.29 -5.83
N LEU A 250 4.10 -24.44 -4.91
CA LEU A 250 4.61 -23.10 -5.23
C LEU A 250 5.94 -23.17 -6.00
N LEU A 251 6.83 -24.11 -5.70
CA LEU A 251 8.05 -24.34 -6.48
C LEU A 251 7.71 -24.73 -7.93
N ALA A 252 6.79 -25.68 -8.11
CA ALA A 252 6.30 -26.09 -9.42
C ALA A 252 5.64 -24.91 -10.16
N GLU A 253 4.88 -24.08 -9.45
CA GLU A 253 4.27 -22.88 -10.04
C GLU A 253 5.34 -21.87 -10.48
N VAL A 254 6.38 -21.61 -9.68
CA VAL A 254 7.49 -20.70 -10.07
C VAL A 254 8.19 -21.20 -11.33
N GLN A 255 8.42 -22.50 -11.46
CA GLN A 255 9.03 -23.07 -12.67
C GLN A 255 8.23 -22.76 -13.94
N ARG A 256 6.88 -22.66 -13.85
CA ARG A 256 6.03 -22.30 -14.99
C ARG A 256 6.29 -20.89 -15.50
N TYR A 257 6.87 -19.99 -14.70
CA TYR A 257 7.24 -18.65 -15.13
C TYR A 257 8.48 -18.63 -16.03
N SER A 258 9.19 -19.75 -16.21
CA SER A 258 10.42 -19.82 -17.03
C SER A 258 11.46 -18.77 -16.64
N LEU A 259 11.51 -18.44 -15.34
CA LEU A 259 12.43 -17.46 -14.77
C LEU A 259 13.40 -18.15 -13.81
N ASP A 260 14.70 -17.89 -13.98
CA ASP A 260 15.71 -18.24 -13.00
C ASP A 260 15.79 -17.12 -11.94
N VAL A 261 15.05 -17.30 -10.83
CA VAL A 261 14.87 -16.28 -9.79
C VAL A 261 15.12 -16.85 -8.41
N ASP A 262 15.76 -16.03 -7.57
CA ASP A 262 15.85 -16.28 -6.14
C ASP A 262 14.45 -16.19 -5.50
N ILE A 263 13.84 -17.33 -5.20
CA ILE A 263 12.52 -17.43 -4.58
C ILE A 263 12.49 -16.71 -3.22
N THR A 264 13.62 -16.63 -2.51
CA THR A 264 13.71 -15.89 -1.24
C THR A 264 13.55 -14.37 -1.42
N ARG A 265 13.61 -13.86 -2.67
CA ARG A 265 13.45 -12.44 -3.03
C ARG A 265 12.15 -12.13 -3.77
N LEU A 266 11.31 -13.14 -4.06
CA LEU A 266 9.99 -12.92 -4.66
C LEU A 266 8.98 -12.47 -3.60
N VAL A 267 8.90 -11.15 -3.39
CA VAL A 267 8.13 -10.56 -2.28
C VAL A 267 6.83 -9.87 -2.69
N SER A 268 6.60 -9.70 -3.99
CA SER A 268 5.41 -9.03 -4.54
C SER A 268 5.26 -9.30 -6.03
N PRO A 269 4.07 -9.08 -6.63
CA PRO A 269 3.87 -9.04 -8.08
C PRO A 269 4.92 -8.22 -8.85
N ALA A 270 5.25 -7.03 -8.32
CA ALA A 270 6.26 -6.16 -8.91
C ALA A 270 7.67 -6.78 -8.94
N SER A 271 7.97 -7.77 -8.10
CA SER A 271 9.25 -8.47 -8.12
C SER A 271 9.30 -9.46 -9.28
N VAL A 272 8.19 -10.12 -9.60
CA VAL A 272 8.04 -10.98 -10.79
C VAL A 272 8.15 -10.15 -12.07
N GLY A 273 7.43 -9.02 -12.15
CA GLY A 273 7.51 -8.12 -13.30
C GLY A 273 8.94 -7.62 -13.59
N LYS A 274 9.67 -7.21 -12.54
CA LYS A 274 11.09 -6.80 -12.68
C LYS A 274 12.01 -7.94 -13.07
N ALA A 275 11.74 -9.15 -12.59
CA ALA A 275 12.53 -10.33 -12.96
C ALA A 275 12.42 -10.60 -14.47
N TYR A 276 11.24 -10.46 -15.07
CA TYR A 276 11.09 -10.54 -16.53
C TYR A 276 11.83 -9.43 -17.28
N LEU A 277 11.76 -8.18 -16.81
CA LEU A 277 12.51 -7.08 -17.43
C LEU A 277 14.03 -7.35 -17.39
N ASN A 278 14.56 -7.76 -16.24
CA ASN A 278 15.97 -8.15 -16.10
C ASN A 278 16.32 -9.34 -17.00
N ALA A 279 15.48 -10.37 -17.03
CA ALA A 279 15.69 -11.57 -17.83
C ALA A 279 15.58 -11.32 -19.35
N MET A 280 14.94 -10.23 -19.78
CA MET A 280 14.99 -9.77 -21.18
C MET A 280 16.22 -8.91 -21.49
N GLY A 281 17.05 -8.59 -20.50
CA GLY A 281 18.22 -7.71 -20.65
C GLY A 281 17.90 -6.21 -20.56
N VAL A 282 16.74 -5.80 -20.03
CA VAL A 282 16.39 -4.37 -19.91
C VAL A 282 17.25 -3.70 -18.84
N ILE A 283 18.09 -2.76 -19.27
CA ILE A 283 18.90 -1.90 -18.40
C ILE A 283 18.02 -0.74 -17.88
N PRO A 284 18.01 -0.49 -16.55
CA PRO A 284 17.20 0.57 -15.97
C PRO A 284 17.56 2.00 -16.40
N PHE A 285 16.58 2.90 -16.31
CA PHE A 285 16.69 4.29 -16.79
C PHE A 285 17.85 5.10 -16.19
N LEU A 286 18.03 5.08 -14.86
CA LEU A 286 19.12 5.83 -14.21
C LEU A 286 20.50 5.20 -14.45
N GLU A 287 20.56 3.91 -14.78
CA GLU A 287 21.80 3.22 -15.12
C GLU A 287 22.25 3.59 -16.54
N LYS A 288 21.30 3.64 -17.50
CA LYS A 288 21.57 4.03 -18.89
C LYS A 288 21.67 5.55 -19.11
N ASN A 289 21.18 6.37 -18.17
CA ASN A 289 21.30 7.85 -18.20
C ASN A 289 21.94 8.37 -16.89
N PRO A 290 23.21 8.06 -16.61
CA PRO A 290 23.84 8.42 -15.33
C PRO A 290 23.97 9.94 -15.13
N GLU A 291 24.02 10.71 -16.21
CA GLU A 291 24.15 12.17 -16.22
C GLU A 291 22.83 12.90 -16.48
N TYR A 292 21.68 12.22 -16.34
CA TYR A 292 20.38 12.85 -16.59
C TYR A 292 20.14 14.05 -15.63
N PRO A 293 19.73 15.23 -16.12
CA PRO A 293 19.65 16.43 -15.28
C PRO A 293 18.69 16.27 -14.09
N PRO A 294 19.16 16.40 -12.85
CA PRO A 294 18.31 16.28 -11.66
C PRO A 294 17.18 17.32 -11.60
N GLU A 295 17.40 18.52 -12.12
CA GLU A 295 16.40 19.58 -12.24
C GLU A 295 15.24 19.13 -13.13
N LEU A 296 15.54 18.46 -14.25
CA LEU A 296 14.52 17.92 -15.14
C LEU A 296 13.75 16.77 -14.47
N LEU A 297 14.43 15.90 -13.71
CA LEU A 297 13.76 14.89 -12.88
C LEU A 297 12.83 15.52 -11.84
N GLY A 298 13.23 16.66 -11.26
CA GLY A 298 12.40 17.46 -10.36
C GLY A 298 11.12 17.95 -11.03
N LYS A 299 11.22 18.52 -12.24
CA LYS A 299 10.07 18.97 -13.05
C LYS A 299 9.16 17.82 -13.46
N ILE A 300 9.72 16.70 -13.91
CA ILE A 300 8.95 15.49 -14.25
C ILE A 300 8.18 15.01 -13.02
N MET A 301 8.85 14.85 -11.87
CA MET A 301 8.21 14.44 -10.62
C MET A 301 7.11 15.43 -10.19
N ALA A 302 7.30 16.74 -10.36
CA ALA A 302 6.29 17.73 -10.00
C ALA A 302 4.96 17.54 -10.77
N SER A 303 5.04 17.05 -12.01
CA SER A 303 3.88 16.68 -12.83
C SER A 303 3.21 15.35 -12.44
N TYR A 304 3.76 14.61 -11.46
CA TYR A 304 3.25 13.30 -11.08
C TYR A 304 2.02 13.38 -10.17
N PHE A 305 0.91 12.89 -10.71
CA PHE A 305 -0.35 12.67 -10.01
C PHE A 305 -0.85 11.26 -10.27
N GLY A 306 -1.56 10.67 -9.30
CA GLY A 306 -2.19 9.36 -9.43
C GLY A 306 -3.47 9.40 -10.29
N GLY A 307 -4.30 8.37 -10.14
CA GLY A 307 -5.61 8.31 -10.77
C GLY A 307 -6.58 9.37 -10.23
N ARG A 308 -7.55 9.76 -11.06
CA ARG A 308 -8.69 10.61 -10.69
C ARG A 308 -9.76 9.75 -10.03
N SER A 309 -10.31 10.19 -8.89
CA SER A 309 -11.33 9.43 -8.14
C SER A 309 -12.19 10.40 -7.34
N GLU A 310 -13.49 10.45 -7.62
CA GLU A 310 -14.39 11.47 -7.06
C GLU A 310 -15.88 11.13 -7.27
N VAL A 311 -16.75 11.69 -6.44
CA VAL A 311 -18.21 11.64 -6.60
C VAL A 311 -18.73 13.00 -7.02
N ARG A 312 -19.44 13.05 -8.14
CA ARG A 312 -19.97 14.27 -8.75
C ARG A 312 -21.45 14.49 -8.42
N ILE A 313 -22.21 13.40 -8.28
CA ILE A 313 -23.60 13.39 -7.78
C ILE A 313 -23.61 12.75 -6.39
N ARG A 314 -23.86 13.56 -5.35
CA ARG A 314 -23.79 13.12 -3.94
C ARG A 314 -25.18 13.02 -3.33
N LEU A 315 -25.46 11.91 -2.65
CA LEU A 315 -26.71 11.69 -1.90
C LEU A 315 -27.97 11.95 -2.73
N ASP A 316 -27.91 11.64 -4.02
CA ASP A 316 -29.02 11.78 -4.98
C ASP A 316 -29.00 10.52 -5.87
N PRO A 317 -29.86 9.52 -5.61
CA PRO A 317 -29.88 8.28 -6.39
C PRO A 317 -30.13 8.53 -7.88
N ARG A 318 -29.28 7.98 -8.75
CA ARG A 318 -29.41 8.09 -10.20
C ARG A 318 -29.29 6.75 -10.90
N SER A 319 -30.10 6.55 -11.93
CA SER A 319 -29.89 5.48 -12.90
C SER A 319 -28.62 5.78 -13.71
N ILE A 320 -27.73 4.80 -13.78
CA ILE A 320 -26.43 4.91 -14.42
C ILE A 320 -26.11 3.66 -15.24
N ARG A 321 -25.07 3.78 -16.05
CA ARG A 321 -24.28 2.65 -16.56
C ARG A 321 -22.85 2.83 -16.06
N LEU A 322 -22.33 1.78 -15.42
CA LEU A 322 -20.93 1.77 -15.01
C LEU A 322 -20.08 1.24 -16.17
N LEU A 323 -19.19 2.09 -16.68
CA LEU A 323 -18.21 1.73 -17.68
C LEU A 323 -16.84 1.54 -17.01
N ASP A 324 -16.03 0.62 -17.53
CA ASP A 324 -14.66 0.35 -17.06
C ASP A 324 -13.71 0.19 -18.25
N PHE A 325 -12.57 0.88 -18.18
CA PHE A 325 -11.62 0.89 -19.28
C PHE A 325 -10.71 -0.34 -19.23
N LEU A 326 -10.69 -1.10 -20.32
CA LEU A 326 -9.92 -2.33 -20.46
C LEU A 326 -8.43 -2.08 -20.19
N SER A 327 -7.95 -2.58 -19.05
CA SER A 327 -6.54 -2.54 -18.66
C SER A 327 -5.92 -1.14 -18.85
N MET A 328 -6.57 -0.11 -18.30
CA MET A 328 -6.27 1.31 -18.54
C MET A 328 -4.77 1.62 -18.67
N TYR A 329 -3.95 1.35 -17.64
CA TYR A 329 -2.53 1.68 -17.70
C TYR A 329 -1.74 0.89 -18.77
N PRO A 330 -1.85 -0.45 -18.87
CA PRO A 330 -1.27 -1.19 -20.00
C PRO A 330 -1.69 -0.66 -21.38
N THR A 331 -2.99 -0.38 -21.58
CA THR A 331 -3.51 0.15 -22.84
C THR A 331 -2.90 1.51 -23.16
N MET A 332 -2.81 2.40 -22.16
CA MET A 332 -2.15 3.71 -22.32
C MET A 332 -0.64 3.57 -22.60
N CYS A 333 0.04 2.56 -22.03
CA CYS A 333 1.44 2.30 -22.36
C CYS A 333 1.63 2.00 -23.85
N GLY A 334 0.75 1.18 -24.43
CA GLY A 334 0.77 0.88 -25.86
C GLY A 334 0.42 2.09 -26.74
N ILE A 335 -0.63 2.84 -26.39
CA ILE A 335 -1.06 4.02 -27.15
C ILE A 335 0.02 5.13 -27.16
N LEU A 336 0.67 5.38 -26.02
CA LEU A 336 1.74 6.37 -25.89
C LEU A 336 3.10 5.90 -26.46
N GLY A 337 3.24 4.61 -26.80
CA GLY A 337 4.50 4.03 -27.26
C GLY A 337 5.57 3.94 -26.16
N ILE A 338 5.17 3.71 -24.91
CA ILE A 338 6.05 3.68 -23.73
C ILE A 338 7.15 2.61 -23.85
N TRP A 339 6.87 1.47 -24.49
CA TRP A 339 7.86 0.40 -24.62
C TRP A 339 9.16 0.88 -25.26
N LYS A 340 9.06 1.78 -26.26
CA LYS A 340 10.22 2.39 -26.92
C LYS A 340 11.11 3.19 -25.96
N LEU A 341 10.54 3.84 -24.94
CA LEU A 341 11.31 4.55 -23.91
C LEU A 341 11.99 3.59 -22.93
N ILE A 342 11.36 2.44 -22.65
CA ILE A 342 11.92 1.41 -21.77
C ILE A 342 13.17 0.80 -22.39
N ILE A 343 13.06 0.35 -23.65
CA ILE A 343 14.12 -0.38 -24.37
C ILE A 343 15.16 0.49 -25.04
N SER A 344 15.01 1.83 -25.04
CA SER A 344 15.97 2.70 -25.69
C SER A 344 17.34 2.67 -25.02
N GLU A 345 18.41 2.92 -25.77
CA GLU A 345 19.76 3.05 -25.21
C GLU A 345 19.83 4.24 -24.25
N ARG A 346 19.24 5.38 -24.64
CA ARG A 346 19.05 6.55 -23.78
C ARG A 346 17.73 7.27 -24.09
N ILE A 347 17.39 8.26 -23.27
CA ILE A 347 16.22 9.12 -23.53
C ILE A 347 16.72 10.57 -23.61
N ASP A 348 16.64 11.16 -24.80
CA ASP A 348 16.95 12.58 -24.98
C ASP A 348 15.71 13.43 -24.68
N TYR A 349 15.92 14.73 -24.50
CA TYR A 349 14.84 15.69 -24.28
C TYR A 349 15.02 16.91 -25.18
N VAL A 350 13.93 17.40 -25.76
CA VAL A 350 13.95 18.51 -26.72
C VAL A 350 12.88 19.54 -26.39
N ASP A 351 13.20 20.82 -26.59
CA ASP A 351 12.23 21.91 -26.47
C ASP A 351 11.28 21.87 -27.69
N VAL A 352 9.99 21.79 -27.41
CA VAL A 352 8.92 21.71 -28.42
C VAL A 352 7.83 22.74 -28.14
N THR A 353 8.19 23.85 -27.50
CA THR A 353 7.24 24.85 -27.00
C THR A 353 6.31 25.38 -28.10
N ASP A 354 6.84 25.76 -29.25
CA ASP A 354 6.04 26.32 -30.35
C ASP A 354 5.15 25.26 -31.01
N GLU A 355 5.67 24.05 -31.20
CA GLU A 355 4.90 22.91 -31.72
C GLU A 355 3.71 22.59 -30.80
N VAL A 356 3.94 22.59 -29.49
CA VAL A 356 2.90 22.29 -28.49
C VAL A 356 1.87 23.42 -28.40
N LYS A 357 2.29 24.68 -28.51
CA LYS A 357 1.34 25.81 -28.58
C LYS A 357 0.43 25.69 -29.79
N GLN A 358 1.00 25.38 -30.96
CA GLN A 358 0.21 25.16 -32.18
C GLN A 358 -0.73 23.97 -32.03
N LEU A 359 -0.24 22.83 -31.52
CA LEU A 359 -1.07 21.66 -31.26
C LEU A 359 -2.22 21.98 -30.32
N ILE A 360 -1.98 22.67 -29.21
CA ILE A 360 -3.02 23.05 -28.25
C ILE A 360 -3.97 24.09 -28.83
N GLN A 361 -3.56 24.91 -29.79
CA GLN A 361 -4.48 25.79 -30.51
C GLN A 361 -5.44 24.97 -31.38
N ASP A 362 -4.92 23.99 -32.12
CA ASP A 362 -5.67 23.30 -33.18
C ASP A 362 -6.43 22.06 -32.70
N ILE A 363 -5.96 21.36 -31.66
CA ILE A 363 -6.50 20.04 -31.27
C ILE A 363 -7.97 20.10 -30.84
N GLU A 364 -8.81 19.30 -31.45
CA GLU A 364 -10.21 19.13 -31.09
C GLU A 364 -10.48 17.76 -30.46
N LEU A 365 -11.70 17.57 -29.97
CA LEU A 365 -12.10 16.31 -29.33
C LEU A 365 -11.97 15.12 -30.28
N ASP A 366 -12.33 15.27 -31.56
CA ASP A 366 -12.32 14.14 -32.51
C ASP A 366 -10.91 13.72 -32.95
N ASP A 367 -9.90 14.61 -32.86
CA ASP A 367 -8.50 14.25 -33.09
C ASP A 367 -8.00 13.22 -32.08
N LEU A 368 -8.60 13.19 -30.88
CA LEU A 368 -8.23 12.26 -29.81
C LEU A 368 -8.75 10.84 -30.05
N ARG A 369 -9.46 10.57 -31.16
CA ARG A 369 -9.77 9.22 -31.63
C ARG A 369 -8.58 8.56 -32.34
N ASP A 370 -7.58 9.34 -32.78
CA ASP A 370 -6.41 8.85 -33.49
C ASP A 370 -5.25 8.55 -32.52
N LYS A 371 -4.87 7.28 -32.45
CA LYS A 371 -3.72 6.81 -31.65
C LYS A 371 -2.39 7.47 -32.03
N GLU A 372 -2.19 7.91 -33.27
CA GLU A 372 -0.95 8.58 -33.68
C GLU A 372 -0.81 9.97 -33.05
N ALA A 373 -1.92 10.65 -32.77
CA ALA A 373 -1.90 11.91 -32.02
C ALA A 373 -1.32 11.70 -30.62
N TRP A 374 -1.72 10.63 -29.94
CA TRP A 374 -1.31 10.33 -28.56
C TRP A 374 0.19 10.03 -28.43
N LYS A 375 0.84 9.48 -29.46
CA LYS A 375 2.30 9.23 -29.44
C LYS A 375 3.12 10.51 -29.29
N LYS A 376 2.53 11.68 -29.58
CA LYS A 376 3.16 12.99 -29.42
C LYS A 376 3.05 13.52 -27.98
N PHE A 377 2.33 12.84 -27.09
CA PHE A 377 1.96 13.34 -25.75
C PHE A 377 3.01 13.09 -24.65
N ASN A 378 4.15 12.47 -24.97
CA ASN A 378 5.27 12.27 -24.05
C ASN A 378 6.03 13.59 -23.79
N VAL A 379 5.32 14.57 -23.23
CA VAL A 379 5.71 15.97 -23.08
C VAL A 379 5.27 16.50 -21.72
N ILE A 380 6.17 17.23 -21.05
CA ILE A 380 5.79 18.09 -19.91
C ILE A 380 5.74 19.55 -20.35
N CYS A 381 4.83 20.31 -19.77
CA CYS A 381 4.56 21.72 -20.04
C CYS A 381 4.66 22.52 -18.74
N GLU A 382 5.33 23.68 -18.81
CA GLU A 382 5.27 24.71 -17.77
C GLU A 382 4.12 25.67 -18.16
N VAL A 383 3.09 25.72 -17.33
CA VAL A 383 1.83 26.43 -17.61
C VAL A 383 1.55 27.42 -16.50
N VAL A 384 1.09 28.64 -16.82
CA VAL A 384 0.55 29.59 -15.83
C VAL A 384 -0.98 29.45 -15.84
N PRO A 385 -1.58 28.77 -14.85
CA PRO A 385 -3.02 28.53 -14.85
C PRO A 385 -3.81 29.82 -14.63
N ASN A 386 -4.87 30.02 -15.40
CA ASN A 386 -5.82 31.13 -15.23
C ASN A 386 -7.26 30.61 -15.37
N GLU A 387 -7.83 30.17 -14.26
CA GLU A 387 -9.11 29.46 -14.22
C GLU A 387 -9.15 28.27 -15.21
N ASP A 388 -8.03 27.57 -15.30
CA ASP A 388 -7.85 26.33 -16.06
C ASP A 388 -8.27 25.13 -15.20
N VAL A 389 -8.70 24.02 -15.82
CA VAL A 389 -9.05 22.81 -15.06
C VAL A 389 -7.86 21.87 -15.00
N PHE A 390 -7.23 21.79 -13.83
CA PHE A 390 -6.09 20.92 -13.58
C PHE A 390 -6.31 20.02 -12.37
N ILE A 391 -5.63 18.88 -12.39
CA ILE A 391 -5.44 18.08 -11.18
C ILE A 391 -4.50 18.83 -10.23
N VAL A 392 -4.86 18.84 -8.95
CA VAL A 392 -4.09 19.50 -7.91
C VAL A 392 -4.10 18.66 -6.66
N ARG A 393 -3.02 18.77 -5.90
CA ARG A 393 -2.86 18.12 -4.61
C ARG A 393 -2.89 19.17 -3.51
N SER A 394 -3.86 19.07 -2.61
CA SER A 394 -4.04 19.99 -1.49
C SER A 394 -4.74 19.27 -0.34
N ASP A 395 -4.74 19.88 0.84
CA ASP A 395 -5.34 19.37 2.07
C ASP A 395 -6.84 19.72 2.15
N PHE A 396 -7.63 19.25 1.18
CA PHE A 396 -9.06 19.59 1.08
C PHE A 396 -9.89 19.31 2.34
N ASN A 397 -9.47 18.34 3.15
CA ASN A 397 -10.09 17.97 4.41
C ASN A 397 -9.32 18.45 5.65
N GLY A 398 -8.23 19.21 5.48
CA GLY A 398 -7.37 19.73 6.55
C GLY A 398 -6.55 18.67 7.29
N VAL A 399 -6.54 17.41 6.82
CA VAL A 399 -5.82 16.31 7.47
C VAL A 399 -4.69 15.82 6.57
N ASN A 400 -4.99 15.56 5.29
CA ASN A 400 -4.05 14.96 4.35
C ASN A 400 -4.13 15.58 2.96
N TYR A 401 -3.02 15.52 2.24
CA TYR A 401 -3.02 15.81 0.80
C TYR A 401 -3.86 14.78 0.04
N ASN A 402 -4.85 15.29 -0.69
CA ASN A 402 -5.68 14.53 -1.60
C ASN A 402 -5.63 15.16 -3.00
N LEU A 403 -5.93 14.36 -4.02
CA LEU A 403 -6.04 14.82 -5.40
C LEU A 403 -7.48 15.24 -5.70
N ALA A 404 -7.63 16.41 -6.30
CA ALA A 404 -8.88 16.91 -6.86
C ALA A 404 -8.63 17.53 -8.24
N THR A 405 -9.64 17.48 -9.10
CA THR A 405 -9.66 18.22 -10.38
C THR A 405 -10.44 19.51 -10.17
N ALA A 406 -9.77 20.66 -10.23
CA ALA A 406 -10.31 21.95 -9.84
C ALA A 406 -9.99 23.04 -10.87
N TYR A 407 -10.76 24.14 -10.86
CA TYR A 407 -10.35 25.36 -11.53
C TYR A 407 -9.18 25.96 -10.75
N LEU A 408 -8.07 26.20 -11.43
CA LEU A 408 -6.81 26.62 -10.83
C LEU A 408 -6.34 27.95 -11.43
N THR A 409 -5.92 28.85 -10.55
CA THR A 409 -5.29 30.13 -10.91
C THR A 409 -3.99 30.25 -10.13
N ALA A 410 -2.87 30.56 -10.78
CA ALA A 410 -1.59 30.79 -10.12
C ALA A 410 -0.80 31.91 -10.80
N ASP A 411 -0.02 32.64 -9.99
CA ASP A 411 0.84 33.72 -10.50
C ASP A 411 2.17 33.19 -11.08
N LYS A 412 2.53 31.95 -10.74
CA LYS A 412 3.75 31.26 -11.19
C LYS A 412 3.41 30.04 -12.02
N ALA A 413 4.33 29.67 -12.92
CA ALA A 413 4.18 28.48 -13.72
C ALA A 413 4.22 27.20 -12.88
N LEU A 414 3.37 26.24 -13.23
CA LEU A 414 3.31 24.89 -12.69
C LEU A 414 3.60 23.88 -13.80
N THR A 415 4.16 22.73 -13.45
CA THR A 415 4.50 21.68 -14.43
C THR A 415 3.39 20.64 -14.53
N TYR A 416 2.86 20.45 -15.74
CA TYR A 416 1.83 19.46 -16.08
C TYR A 416 2.28 18.63 -17.27
N THR A 417 1.67 17.47 -17.53
CA THR A 417 1.89 16.78 -18.81
C THR A 417 1.02 17.41 -19.90
N LEU A 418 1.38 17.18 -21.17
CA LEU A 418 0.55 17.62 -22.29
C LEU A 418 -0.86 17.02 -22.24
N ALA A 419 -1.02 15.78 -21.76
CA ALA A 419 -2.34 15.16 -21.59
C ALA A 419 -3.21 15.90 -20.54
N ASP A 420 -2.62 16.39 -19.45
CA ASP A 420 -3.33 17.22 -18.47
C ASP A 420 -3.69 18.61 -19.07
N VAL A 421 -2.83 19.18 -19.92
CA VAL A 421 -3.10 20.45 -20.64
C VAL A 421 -4.24 20.29 -21.64
N ILE A 422 -4.26 19.21 -22.42
CA ILE A 422 -5.37 18.89 -23.34
C ILE A 422 -6.66 18.70 -22.53
N SER A 423 -6.59 18.01 -21.39
CA SER A 423 -7.76 17.85 -20.50
C SER A 423 -8.34 19.21 -20.07
N SER A 424 -7.48 20.17 -19.69
CA SER A 424 -7.93 21.53 -19.37
C SER A 424 -8.62 22.21 -20.57
N LYS A 425 -8.02 22.13 -21.77
CA LYS A 425 -8.61 22.70 -22.99
C LYS A 425 -10.02 22.14 -23.24
N LEU A 426 -10.19 20.82 -23.16
CA LEU A 426 -11.48 20.17 -23.41
C LEU A 426 -12.56 20.58 -22.41
N LEU A 427 -12.18 20.71 -21.13
CA LEU A 427 -13.14 20.98 -20.05
C LEU A 427 -13.46 22.46 -19.87
N THR A 428 -12.60 23.36 -20.36
CA THR A 428 -12.80 24.82 -20.23
C THR A 428 -13.12 25.53 -21.55
N GLY A 429 -12.74 24.93 -22.68
CA GLY A 429 -12.72 25.58 -23.99
C GLY A 429 -11.62 26.64 -24.15
N LYS A 430 -10.77 26.85 -23.13
CA LYS A 430 -9.70 27.85 -23.13
C LYS A 430 -8.38 27.23 -23.61
N ILE A 431 -7.49 28.05 -24.15
CA ILE A 431 -6.11 27.68 -24.45
C ILE A 431 -5.25 28.02 -23.22
N PRO A 432 -4.70 27.03 -22.49
CA PRO A 432 -3.86 27.31 -21.32
C PRO A 432 -2.58 28.07 -21.70
N ASN A 433 -2.08 28.93 -20.81
CA ASN A 433 -0.86 29.71 -21.07
C ASN A 433 0.42 28.89 -20.86
N ILE A 434 0.98 28.35 -21.96
CA ILE A 434 2.18 27.51 -21.95
C ILE A 434 3.43 28.37 -22.10
N LEU A 435 4.34 28.31 -21.13
CA LEU A 435 5.63 29.01 -21.18
C LEU A 435 6.73 28.17 -21.82
N LYS A 436 6.73 26.87 -21.55
CA LYS A 436 7.74 25.92 -22.05
C LYS A 436 7.15 24.53 -22.21
N ALA A 437 7.60 23.77 -23.21
CA ALA A 437 7.27 22.37 -23.35
C ALA A 437 8.50 21.53 -23.71
N ILE A 438 8.66 20.38 -23.05
CA ILE A 438 9.81 19.48 -23.22
C ILE A 438 9.30 18.08 -23.57
N ARG A 439 9.72 17.56 -24.73
CA ARG A 439 9.43 16.20 -25.20
C ARG A 439 10.53 15.24 -24.83
N PHE A 440 10.17 14.01 -24.46
CA PHE A 440 11.10 12.91 -24.22
C PHE A 440 11.17 12.01 -25.45
N VAL A 441 12.39 11.77 -25.95
CA VAL A 441 12.63 11.07 -27.21
C VAL A 441 13.52 9.85 -26.95
N PRO A 442 13.07 8.61 -27.29
CA PRO A 442 13.93 7.45 -27.22
C PRO A 442 15.02 7.53 -28.29
N VAL A 443 16.27 7.22 -27.93
CA VAL A 443 17.38 7.12 -28.89
C VAL A 443 17.94 5.71 -28.90
N ALA A 444 18.02 5.13 -30.10
CA ALA A 444 18.47 3.77 -30.38
C ALA A 444 17.73 2.70 -29.52
N ILE A 445 18.17 1.46 -29.59
CA ILE A 445 17.66 0.31 -28.82
C ILE A 445 18.85 -0.30 -28.08
N GLN A 446 18.67 -0.74 -26.83
CA GLN A 446 19.71 -1.41 -26.05
C GLN A 446 20.21 -2.70 -26.72
N ASP A 447 21.51 -2.94 -26.64
CA ASP A 447 22.16 -4.09 -27.31
C ASP A 447 21.89 -5.40 -26.57
N GLU A 448 21.83 -5.37 -25.23
CA GLU A 448 21.70 -6.51 -24.31
C GLU A 448 20.34 -7.21 -24.37
N LEU A 449 19.37 -6.60 -25.05
CA LEU A 449 18.02 -7.12 -25.16
C LEU A 449 18.00 -8.42 -25.98
N HIS A 450 17.30 -9.42 -25.45
CA HIS A 450 17.15 -10.72 -26.09
C HIS A 450 15.76 -11.30 -25.85
N SER A 451 15.35 -12.19 -26.75
CA SER A 451 14.06 -12.87 -26.63
C SER A 451 14.01 -13.74 -25.37
N LEU A 452 12.84 -13.75 -24.73
CA LEU A 452 12.62 -14.51 -23.50
C LEU A 452 11.35 -15.34 -23.62
N LYS A 453 11.41 -16.59 -23.15
CA LYS A 453 10.24 -17.43 -22.94
C LYS A 453 9.59 -17.04 -21.61
N MET A 454 8.31 -16.71 -21.67
CA MET A 454 7.48 -16.34 -20.54
C MET A 454 6.56 -17.49 -20.12
N VAL A 455 5.81 -17.25 -19.05
CA VAL A 455 4.76 -18.17 -18.56
C VAL A 455 3.87 -18.68 -19.71
N GLY A 456 3.63 -20.00 -19.72
CA GLY A 456 2.86 -20.67 -20.78
C GLY A 456 3.58 -20.77 -22.12
N ASP A 457 4.91 -20.76 -22.10
CA ASP A 457 5.81 -20.92 -23.26
C ASP A 457 5.72 -19.80 -24.31
N HIS A 458 5.08 -18.67 -23.99
CA HIS A 458 5.00 -17.53 -24.90
C HIS A 458 6.34 -16.83 -25.03
N VAL A 459 6.83 -16.64 -26.26
CA VAL A 459 8.11 -15.96 -26.52
C VAL A 459 7.85 -14.50 -26.86
N ILE A 460 8.56 -13.60 -26.18
CA ILE A 460 8.59 -12.16 -26.52
C ILE A 460 9.98 -11.80 -27.03
N ASP A 461 10.04 -11.10 -28.16
CA ASP A 461 11.24 -10.41 -28.63
C ASP A 461 11.12 -8.91 -28.29
N PRO A 462 11.85 -8.43 -27.26
CA PRO A 462 11.73 -7.04 -26.81
C PRO A 462 12.09 -6.00 -27.88
N LYS A 463 12.83 -6.38 -28.94
CA LYS A 463 13.21 -5.47 -30.05
C LYS A 463 12.13 -5.38 -31.13
N LYS A 464 11.21 -6.35 -31.21
CA LYS A 464 10.16 -6.42 -32.24
C LYS A 464 8.75 -6.19 -31.68
N ASP A 465 8.50 -6.72 -30.49
CA ASP A 465 7.19 -6.72 -29.88
C ASP A 465 7.03 -5.55 -28.91
N ASP A 466 5.88 -4.85 -28.95
CA ASP A 466 5.49 -3.99 -27.83
C ASP A 466 5.06 -4.89 -26.67
N PHE A 467 5.83 -4.87 -25.59
CA PHE A 467 5.63 -5.75 -24.43
C PHE A 467 4.20 -5.71 -23.86
N PHE A 468 3.57 -4.54 -23.80
CA PHE A 468 2.25 -4.40 -23.21
C PHE A 468 1.16 -4.95 -24.14
N ILE A 469 1.27 -4.66 -25.44
CA ILE A 469 0.35 -5.15 -26.46
C ILE A 469 0.50 -6.67 -26.64
N ALA A 470 1.73 -7.18 -26.68
CA ALA A 470 2.03 -8.60 -26.80
C ALA A 470 1.44 -9.40 -25.63
N LEU A 471 1.68 -8.97 -24.39
CA LEU A 471 1.12 -9.65 -23.21
C LEU A 471 -0.41 -9.55 -23.13
N ALA A 472 -1.00 -8.41 -23.48
CA ALA A 472 -2.46 -8.29 -23.52
C ALA A 472 -3.08 -9.21 -24.57
N THR A 473 -2.44 -9.32 -25.75
CA THR A 473 -2.82 -10.23 -26.83
C THR A 473 -2.70 -11.68 -26.39
N TYR A 474 -1.58 -12.06 -25.78
CA TYR A 474 -1.39 -13.40 -25.25
C TYR A 474 -2.42 -13.74 -24.16
N ARG A 475 -2.71 -12.79 -23.27
CA ARG A 475 -3.77 -12.96 -22.26
C ARG A 475 -5.14 -13.21 -22.89
N GLN A 476 -5.46 -12.50 -23.97
CA GLN A 476 -6.71 -12.69 -24.70
C GLN A 476 -6.78 -14.08 -25.35
N PHE A 477 -5.69 -14.52 -25.98
CA PHE A 477 -5.55 -15.89 -26.47
C PHE A 477 -5.82 -16.92 -25.36
N CYS A 478 -5.19 -16.78 -24.18
CA CYS A 478 -5.46 -17.70 -23.06
C CYS A 478 -6.94 -17.75 -22.68
N LYS A 479 -7.65 -16.61 -22.64
CA LYS A 479 -9.09 -16.59 -22.36
C LYS A 479 -9.93 -17.32 -23.40
N GLU A 480 -9.54 -17.25 -24.67
CA GLU A 480 -10.21 -17.98 -25.75
C GLU A 480 -10.00 -19.49 -25.61
N GLN A 481 -8.79 -19.90 -25.21
CA GLN A 481 -8.48 -21.29 -24.92
C GLN A 481 -9.28 -21.82 -23.73
N ILE A 482 -9.47 -21.03 -22.66
CA ILE A 482 -10.37 -21.39 -21.54
C ILE A 482 -11.79 -21.66 -22.05
N LYS A 483 -12.35 -20.75 -22.86
CA LYS A 483 -13.69 -20.93 -23.44
C LYS A 483 -13.78 -22.16 -24.34
N ALA A 484 -12.71 -22.52 -25.05
CA ALA A 484 -12.65 -23.71 -25.89
C ALA A 484 -12.59 -24.99 -25.05
N ALA A 485 -11.76 -25.01 -24.00
CA ALA A 485 -11.61 -26.13 -23.08
C ALA A 485 -12.92 -26.42 -22.31
N VAL A 486 -13.57 -25.37 -21.78
CA VAL A 486 -14.89 -25.50 -21.13
C VAL A 486 -15.94 -26.09 -22.08
N ARG A 487 -15.97 -25.67 -23.36
CA ARG A 487 -16.87 -26.23 -24.37
C ARG A 487 -16.60 -27.71 -24.67
N LYS A 488 -15.36 -28.16 -24.53
CA LYS A 488 -14.94 -29.55 -24.69
C LYS A 488 -15.10 -30.39 -23.41
N GLY A 489 -15.42 -29.77 -22.28
CA GLY A 489 -15.44 -30.42 -20.97
C GLY A 489 -14.04 -30.74 -20.41
N ASP A 490 -12.99 -30.09 -20.92
CA ASP A 490 -11.61 -30.27 -20.45
C ASP A 490 -11.31 -29.30 -19.30
N ALA A 491 -11.56 -29.77 -18.08
CA ALA A 491 -11.39 -28.97 -16.86
C ALA A 491 -9.90 -28.64 -16.59
N ASP A 492 -9.00 -29.58 -16.86
CA ASP A 492 -7.57 -29.43 -16.61
C ASP A 492 -6.94 -28.39 -17.57
N GLU A 493 -7.32 -28.43 -18.85
CA GLU A 493 -6.89 -27.43 -19.82
C GLU A 493 -7.45 -26.04 -19.47
N ALA A 494 -8.71 -25.96 -19.05
CA ALA A 494 -9.32 -24.70 -18.62
C ALA A 494 -8.60 -24.10 -17.40
N GLU A 495 -8.29 -24.92 -16.39
CA GLU A 495 -7.55 -24.48 -15.20
C GLU A 495 -6.12 -24.05 -15.55
N ARG A 496 -5.44 -24.78 -16.43
CA ARG A 496 -4.09 -24.43 -16.90
C ARG A 496 -4.07 -23.02 -17.52
N TYR A 497 -4.94 -22.75 -18.48
CA TYR A 497 -4.98 -21.42 -19.13
C TYR A 497 -5.48 -20.33 -18.18
N GLU A 498 -6.33 -20.66 -17.20
CA GLU A 498 -6.74 -19.71 -16.15
C GLU A 498 -5.56 -19.31 -15.26
N SER A 499 -4.66 -20.25 -14.92
CA SER A 499 -3.43 -19.91 -14.20
C SER A 499 -2.52 -19.00 -15.04
N ILE A 500 -2.31 -19.35 -16.31
CA ILE A 500 -1.47 -18.57 -17.24
C ILE A 500 -2.03 -17.15 -17.42
N GLN A 501 -3.32 -16.97 -17.71
CA GLN A 501 -3.89 -15.64 -17.94
C GLN A 501 -3.80 -14.75 -16.69
N ASN A 502 -3.92 -15.34 -15.50
CA ASN A 502 -3.76 -14.63 -14.23
C ASN A 502 -2.32 -14.20 -14.01
N ALA A 503 -1.33 -15.07 -14.26
CA ALA A 503 0.09 -14.73 -14.22
C ALA A 503 0.41 -13.58 -15.20
N VAL A 504 -0.05 -13.67 -16.44
CA VAL A 504 0.12 -12.62 -17.46
C VAL A 504 -0.52 -11.31 -17.02
N LYS A 505 -1.73 -11.33 -16.45
CA LYS A 505 -2.40 -10.14 -15.90
C LYS A 505 -1.55 -9.45 -14.83
N ILE A 506 -0.94 -10.24 -13.95
CA ILE A 506 -0.11 -9.75 -12.84
C ILE A 506 1.16 -9.11 -13.38
N ILE A 507 1.84 -9.76 -14.33
CA ILE A 507 3.05 -9.24 -14.98
C ILE A 507 2.73 -7.92 -15.70
N LEU A 508 1.67 -7.92 -16.52
CA LEU A 508 1.23 -6.77 -17.30
C LEU A 508 0.93 -5.54 -16.41
N ASN A 509 0.14 -5.74 -15.35
CA ASN A 509 -0.22 -4.64 -14.46
C ASN A 509 0.97 -4.16 -13.63
N SER A 510 1.78 -5.07 -13.11
CA SER A 510 2.89 -4.73 -12.22
C SER A 510 4.03 -3.99 -12.93
N THR A 511 4.14 -4.14 -14.25
CA THR A 511 5.15 -3.48 -15.09
C THR A 511 4.66 -2.21 -15.78
N SER A 512 3.38 -1.84 -15.62
CA SER A 512 2.78 -0.70 -16.35
C SER A 512 3.21 0.68 -15.83
N TYR A 513 3.17 0.90 -14.51
CA TYR A 513 3.45 2.24 -13.94
C TYR A 513 4.23 2.21 -12.62
N GLY A 514 3.81 1.37 -11.66
CA GLY A 514 4.21 1.54 -10.26
C GLY A 514 5.70 1.36 -9.98
N ILE A 515 6.35 0.47 -10.74
CA ILE A 515 7.80 0.24 -10.64
C ILE A 515 8.63 1.44 -11.09
N PHE A 516 8.10 2.27 -12.00
CA PHE A 516 8.80 3.40 -12.60
C PHE A 516 8.78 4.65 -11.71
N VAL A 517 7.89 4.73 -10.71
CA VAL A 517 7.85 5.81 -9.71
C VAL A 517 8.19 5.32 -8.31
N GLN A 518 8.74 4.11 -8.21
CA GLN A 518 9.10 3.53 -6.93
C GLN A 518 10.20 4.35 -6.25
N LYS A 519 9.90 4.86 -5.06
CA LYS A 519 10.88 5.32 -4.07
C LYS A 519 10.85 4.42 -2.83
N ASN A 520 12.04 4.00 -2.40
CA ASN A 520 12.29 3.22 -1.20
C ASN A 520 12.73 4.16 -0.08
N VAL A 521 12.06 4.06 1.07
CA VAL A 521 12.38 4.88 2.24
C VAL A 521 13.34 4.13 3.14
N HIS A 522 14.45 4.77 3.45
CA HIS A 522 15.48 4.26 4.33
C HIS A 522 15.53 5.11 5.59
N ALA A 523 15.50 4.45 6.74
CA ALA A 523 15.74 5.13 8.01
C ALA A 523 17.18 5.64 8.05
N GLY A 524 17.34 6.95 8.24
CA GLY A 524 18.65 7.62 8.25
C GLY A 524 18.46 9.13 8.22
N GLU A 525 19.15 9.81 9.12
CA GLU A 525 19.21 11.27 9.16
C GLU A 525 20.31 11.74 8.20
N GLY A 526 20.03 12.78 7.43
CA GLY A 526 21.01 13.37 6.52
C GLY A 526 20.43 14.47 5.64
N ASP A 527 21.34 15.25 5.06
CA ASP A 527 20.99 16.32 4.15
C ASP A 527 20.77 15.78 2.73
N VAL A 528 19.74 16.30 2.08
CA VAL A 528 19.39 15.97 0.69
C VAL A 528 19.27 17.25 -0.13
N MET A 529 19.73 17.17 -1.36
CA MET A 529 19.42 18.15 -2.39
C MET A 529 18.05 17.87 -2.96
N VAL A 530 17.18 18.87 -3.00
CA VAL A 530 15.79 18.77 -3.46
C VAL A 530 15.63 19.49 -4.80
N PHE A 531 15.11 18.77 -5.78
CA PHE A 531 14.82 19.25 -7.13
C PHE A 531 13.32 19.24 -7.38
N SER A 532 12.77 20.36 -7.84
CA SER A 532 11.34 20.57 -8.07
C SER A 532 11.11 21.38 -9.36
N SER A 533 9.91 21.94 -9.55
CA SER A 533 9.68 22.95 -10.59
C SER A 533 10.39 24.28 -10.33
N ASN A 534 10.75 24.56 -9.06
CA ASN A 534 11.50 25.75 -8.66
C ASN A 534 13.00 25.42 -8.48
N ASP A 535 13.79 26.47 -8.18
CA ASP A 535 15.22 26.34 -7.92
C ASP A 535 15.55 25.28 -6.88
N PRO A 536 16.63 24.49 -7.08
CA PRO A 536 17.07 23.49 -6.13
C PRO A 536 17.40 24.08 -4.76
N PHE A 537 17.07 23.36 -3.68
CA PHE A 537 17.44 23.73 -2.31
C PHE A 537 17.85 22.53 -1.46
N GLU A 538 18.63 22.76 -0.41
CA GLU A 538 19.01 21.72 0.56
C GLU A 538 17.94 21.54 1.64
N SER A 539 17.72 20.31 2.08
CA SER A 539 16.80 19.99 3.16
C SER A 539 17.34 18.88 4.04
N HIS A 540 17.26 19.10 5.35
CA HIS A 540 17.62 18.09 6.34
C HIS A 540 16.45 17.14 6.60
N GLN A 541 16.68 15.82 6.52
CA GLN A 541 15.62 14.83 6.61
C GLN A 541 15.96 13.70 7.59
N SER A 542 14.94 13.22 8.31
CA SER A 542 15.06 12.08 9.24
C SER A 542 14.97 10.71 8.55
N VAL A 543 14.56 10.73 7.29
CA VAL A 543 14.43 9.58 6.40
C VAL A 543 14.90 9.95 5.00
N ILE A 544 15.58 9.02 4.33
CA ILE A 544 16.12 9.25 2.98
C ILE A 544 15.35 8.39 1.98
N GLU A 545 14.82 9.03 0.94
CA GLU A 545 14.22 8.34 -0.19
C GLU A 545 15.27 7.99 -1.24
N LYS A 546 15.25 6.76 -1.74
CA LYS A 546 16.08 6.32 -2.86
C LYS A 546 15.22 5.76 -3.99
N PRO A 547 15.52 6.08 -5.26
CA PRO A 547 14.88 5.43 -6.41
C PRO A 547 14.94 3.90 -6.32
N GLY A 548 13.86 3.24 -6.73
CA GLY A 548 13.85 1.80 -6.97
C GLY A 548 14.65 1.45 -8.23
N PRO A 549 14.94 0.15 -8.47
CA PRO A 549 15.81 -0.26 -9.57
C PRO A 549 15.37 0.27 -10.94
N PHE A 550 14.07 0.17 -11.25
CA PHE A 550 13.50 0.61 -12.53
C PHE A 550 12.90 2.02 -12.48
N PHE A 551 13.32 2.90 -11.57
CA PHE A 551 12.77 4.25 -11.49
C PHE A 551 12.97 5.02 -12.80
N ASN A 552 11.86 5.40 -13.43
CA ASN A 552 11.76 6.23 -14.62
C ASN A 552 10.49 7.10 -14.51
N PRO A 553 10.58 8.30 -13.92
CA PRO A 553 9.41 9.08 -13.59
C PRO A 553 8.67 9.59 -14.83
N ILE A 554 9.32 9.65 -16.01
CA ILE A 554 8.70 9.98 -17.29
C ILE A 554 7.54 9.02 -17.57
N ILE A 555 7.77 7.71 -17.42
CA ILE A 555 6.74 6.71 -17.70
C ILE A 555 5.57 6.84 -16.72
N GLY A 556 5.86 6.98 -15.43
CA GLY A 556 4.82 7.09 -14.41
C GLY A 556 3.93 8.31 -14.57
N THR A 557 4.50 9.46 -14.99
CA THR A 557 3.72 10.70 -15.22
C THR A 557 2.89 10.60 -16.50
N MET A 558 3.47 10.14 -17.61
CA MET A 558 2.77 10.09 -18.89
C MET A 558 1.60 9.11 -18.85
N VAL A 559 1.82 7.88 -18.35
CA VAL A 559 0.78 6.83 -18.30
C VAL A 559 -0.40 7.23 -17.40
N THR A 560 -0.13 7.82 -16.24
CA THR A 560 -1.20 8.24 -15.32
C THR A 560 -1.98 9.45 -15.86
N SER A 561 -1.31 10.39 -16.53
CA SER A 561 -1.98 11.53 -17.15
C SER A 561 -2.84 11.16 -18.37
N ALA A 562 -2.39 10.21 -19.18
CA ALA A 562 -3.18 9.67 -20.29
C ALA A 562 -4.47 9.00 -19.79
N ALA A 563 -4.40 8.24 -18.68
CA ALA A 563 -5.58 7.68 -18.04
C ALA A 563 -6.56 8.76 -17.54
N ARG A 564 -6.05 9.89 -17.01
CA ARG A 564 -6.90 11.03 -16.64
C ARG A 564 -7.54 11.71 -17.85
N LEU A 565 -6.81 11.81 -18.96
CA LEU A 565 -7.32 12.36 -20.22
C LEU A 565 -8.47 11.52 -20.77
N VAL A 566 -8.43 10.18 -20.66
CA VAL A 566 -9.58 9.30 -21.00
C VAL A 566 -10.83 9.73 -20.24
N LEU A 567 -10.74 9.93 -18.92
CA LEU A 567 -11.88 10.38 -18.12
C LEU A 567 -12.33 11.82 -18.45
N ALA A 568 -11.39 12.71 -18.82
CA ALA A 568 -11.70 14.08 -19.24
C ALA A 568 -12.41 14.12 -20.61
N ILE A 569 -12.03 13.24 -21.54
CA ILE A 569 -12.72 13.06 -22.82
C ILE A 569 -14.16 12.61 -22.58
N THR A 570 -14.38 11.59 -21.75
CA THR A 570 -15.72 11.11 -21.40
C THR A 570 -16.57 12.21 -20.78
N GLU A 571 -15.99 12.99 -19.87
CA GLU A 571 -16.67 14.15 -19.30
C GLU A 571 -17.02 15.21 -20.36
N SER A 572 -16.10 15.51 -21.28
CA SER A 572 -16.36 16.48 -22.36
C SER A 572 -17.50 16.02 -23.28
N LEU A 573 -17.58 14.72 -23.61
CA LEU A 573 -18.69 14.13 -24.37
C LEU A 573 -20.03 14.33 -23.65
N LEU A 574 -20.07 14.07 -22.33
CA LEU A 574 -21.28 14.27 -21.52
C LEU A 574 -21.70 15.74 -21.46
N LEU A 575 -20.74 16.66 -21.24
CA LEU A 575 -21.02 18.09 -21.17
C LEU A 575 -21.64 18.64 -22.46
N ARG A 576 -21.21 18.15 -23.64
CA ARG A 576 -21.80 18.52 -24.94
C ARG A 576 -23.28 18.12 -25.06
N ARG A 577 -23.74 17.15 -24.27
CA ARG A 577 -25.14 16.69 -24.20
C ARG A 577 -25.91 17.28 -23.03
N GLY A 578 -25.32 18.20 -22.26
CA GLY A 578 -25.90 18.71 -21.02
C GLY A 578 -26.01 17.65 -19.92
N ALA A 579 -25.20 16.60 -20.01
CA ALA A 579 -25.16 15.48 -19.08
C ALA A 579 -23.94 15.56 -18.16
N VAL A 580 -24.01 14.84 -17.04
CA VAL A 580 -22.95 14.77 -16.03
C VAL A 580 -22.78 13.33 -15.55
N TYR A 581 -21.55 12.94 -15.27
CA TYR A 581 -21.25 11.64 -14.67
C TYR A 581 -21.61 11.63 -13.18
N ALA A 582 -21.92 10.46 -12.64
CA ALA A 582 -22.23 10.32 -11.22
C ALA A 582 -20.98 10.21 -10.35
N PHE A 583 -20.01 9.37 -10.75
CA PHE A 583 -18.71 9.22 -10.12
C PHE A 583 -17.67 8.65 -11.10
N CYS A 584 -16.40 8.74 -10.73
CA CYS A 584 -15.33 7.97 -11.39
C CYS A 584 -14.31 7.45 -10.37
N ASP A 585 -13.65 6.35 -10.69
CA ASP A 585 -12.53 5.80 -9.91
C ASP A 585 -11.48 5.20 -10.84
N THR A 586 -10.43 5.97 -11.11
CA THR A 586 -9.22 5.65 -11.89
C THR A 586 -9.47 5.28 -13.35
N ASP A 587 -10.09 4.13 -13.58
CA ASP A 587 -10.37 3.50 -14.87
C ASP A 587 -11.86 3.30 -15.14
N SER A 588 -12.71 3.54 -14.14
CA SER A 588 -14.16 3.40 -14.24
C SER A 588 -14.90 4.74 -14.13
N MET A 589 -16.04 4.85 -14.81
CA MET A 589 -16.89 6.05 -14.79
C MET A 589 -18.37 5.65 -14.89
N ALA A 590 -19.19 6.16 -13.97
CA ALA A 590 -20.63 5.98 -14.00
C ALA A 590 -21.29 7.12 -14.77
N VAL A 591 -21.89 6.78 -15.90
CA VAL A 591 -22.48 7.72 -16.86
C VAL A 591 -23.98 7.50 -17.00
N PRO A 592 -24.75 8.47 -17.51
CA PRO A 592 -26.15 8.24 -17.86
C PRO A 592 -26.29 7.13 -18.92
N PRO A 593 -27.33 6.28 -18.85
CA PRO A 593 -27.49 5.16 -19.78
C PRO A 593 -27.53 5.56 -21.26
N ASP A 594 -28.13 6.70 -21.58
CA ASP A 594 -28.33 7.17 -22.96
C ASP A 594 -27.05 7.62 -23.66
N ASN A 595 -25.92 7.75 -22.94
CA ASN A 595 -24.65 8.21 -23.48
C ASN A 595 -23.63 7.09 -23.75
N VAL A 596 -23.96 5.84 -23.41
CA VAL A 596 -22.99 4.73 -23.48
C VAL A 596 -22.48 4.50 -24.90
N GLU A 597 -23.36 4.42 -25.89
CA GLU A 597 -22.97 4.10 -27.27
C GLU A 597 -22.00 5.12 -27.87
N GLU A 598 -22.25 6.42 -27.64
CA GLU A 598 -21.37 7.51 -28.10
C GLU A 598 -19.98 7.41 -27.46
N ILE A 599 -19.93 7.18 -26.14
CA ILE A 599 -18.66 7.03 -25.39
C ILE A 599 -17.88 5.81 -25.90
N GLN A 600 -18.54 4.66 -26.05
CA GLN A 600 -17.88 3.44 -26.52
C GLN A 600 -17.36 3.59 -27.95
N SER A 601 -18.18 4.16 -28.83
CA SER A 601 -17.81 4.43 -30.22
C SER A 601 -16.62 5.36 -30.35
N PHE A 602 -16.51 6.36 -29.46
CA PHE A 602 -15.38 7.28 -29.43
C PHE A 602 -14.05 6.53 -29.18
N PHE A 603 -14.00 5.70 -28.14
CA PHE A 603 -12.77 5.02 -27.75
C PHE A 603 -12.39 3.85 -28.65
N GLN A 604 -13.30 3.35 -29.48
CA GLN A 604 -13.00 2.22 -30.38
C GLN A 604 -11.84 2.52 -31.35
N GLY A 605 -11.71 3.78 -31.79
CA GLY A 605 -10.60 4.23 -32.65
C GLY A 605 -9.22 4.13 -31.98
N LEU A 606 -9.18 4.09 -30.65
CA LEU A 606 -7.95 3.98 -29.86
C LEU A 606 -7.53 2.54 -29.57
N ASN A 607 -8.26 1.51 -30.01
CA ASN A 607 -7.90 0.12 -29.76
C ASN A 607 -6.50 -0.20 -30.32
N PRO A 608 -5.48 -0.44 -29.45
CA PRO A 608 -4.13 -0.72 -29.92
C PRO A 608 -3.90 -2.22 -30.15
N TYR A 609 -4.89 -3.06 -29.84
CA TYR A 609 -4.77 -4.51 -29.87
C TYR A 609 -5.11 -5.09 -31.25
N PRO A 610 -4.53 -6.25 -31.61
CA PRO A 610 -4.84 -6.95 -32.86
C PRO A 610 -6.19 -7.68 -32.83
N PHE A 611 -6.92 -7.64 -31.70
CA PHE A 611 -8.24 -8.24 -31.54
C PHE A 611 -9.30 -7.15 -31.31
N GLN A 612 -10.55 -7.47 -31.61
CA GLN A 612 -11.67 -6.56 -31.33
C GLN A 612 -11.85 -6.45 -29.81
N ALA A 613 -11.52 -5.28 -29.27
CA ALA A 613 -11.64 -4.96 -27.87
C ALA A 613 -12.62 -3.80 -27.69
N GLU A 614 -13.59 -3.99 -26.80
CA GLU A 614 -14.43 -2.91 -26.28
C GLU A 614 -13.61 -2.20 -25.19
N LEU A 615 -12.98 -1.07 -25.55
CA LEU A 615 -12.03 -0.41 -24.65
C LEU A 615 -12.71 0.16 -23.41
N PHE A 616 -13.93 0.71 -23.52
CA PHE A 616 -14.68 1.23 -22.37
C PHE A 616 -15.96 0.41 -22.16
N LYS A 617 -15.78 -0.80 -21.63
CA LYS A 617 -16.83 -1.82 -21.57
C LYS A 617 -17.86 -1.56 -20.47
N VAL A 618 -19.08 -2.06 -20.68
CA VAL A 618 -20.09 -2.13 -19.62
C VAL A 618 -19.67 -3.14 -18.55
N GLU A 619 -19.59 -2.71 -17.30
CA GLU A 619 -19.18 -3.57 -16.19
C GLU A 619 -20.22 -4.64 -15.82
N LYS A 620 -19.76 -5.72 -15.19
CA LYS A 620 -20.63 -6.85 -14.80
C LYS A 620 -21.77 -6.45 -13.86
N TYR A 621 -21.59 -5.39 -13.09
CA TYR A 621 -22.56 -4.87 -12.13
C TYR A 621 -23.82 -4.29 -12.79
N ASN A 622 -23.81 -4.06 -14.10
CA ASN A 622 -24.98 -3.61 -14.85
C ASN A 622 -25.95 -4.76 -15.19
N PHE A 623 -25.62 -6.00 -14.83
CA PHE A 623 -26.38 -7.20 -15.18
C PHE A 623 -26.82 -7.98 -13.95
N ASP A 624 -27.98 -8.63 -14.01
CA ASP A 624 -28.39 -9.62 -13.01
C ASP A 624 -27.65 -10.97 -13.19
N GLU A 625 -27.91 -11.93 -12.31
CA GLU A 625 -27.30 -13.26 -12.37
C GLU A 625 -27.69 -14.04 -13.65
N GLN A 626 -28.78 -13.66 -14.31
CA GLN A 626 -29.23 -14.24 -15.57
C GLN A 626 -28.60 -13.55 -16.79
N GLY A 627 -27.80 -12.50 -16.58
CA GLY A 627 -27.13 -11.74 -17.64
C GLY A 627 -28.00 -10.68 -18.29
N ASN A 628 -29.16 -10.33 -17.72
CA ASN A 628 -30.02 -9.25 -18.23
C ASN A 628 -29.55 -7.90 -17.71
N LEU A 629 -29.59 -6.87 -18.55
CA LEU A 629 -29.36 -5.50 -18.12
C LEU A 629 -30.41 -5.07 -17.10
N VAL A 630 -29.97 -4.49 -15.99
CA VAL A 630 -30.84 -3.94 -14.94
C VAL A 630 -30.88 -2.40 -15.00
N ASP A 631 -31.90 -1.80 -14.41
CA ASP A 631 -31.89 -0.36 -14.08
C ASP A 631 -30.94 -0.12 -12.90
N LEU A 632 -29.64 -0.15 -13.19
CA LEU A 632 -28.60 0.05 -12.19
C LEU A 632 -28.65 1.48 -11.64
N LYS A 633 -28.88 1.59 -10.34
CA LYS A 633 -28.88 2.83 -9.58
C LYS A 633 -27.57 2.98 -8.79
N PHE A 634 -27.15 4.22 -8.63
CA PHE A 634 -26.00 4.60 -7.81
C PHE A 634 -26.44 5.54 -6.70
N LEU A 635 -25.93 5.30 -5.49
CA LEU A 635 -25.98 6.24 -4.38
C LEU A 635 -24.56 6.47 -3.85
N GLY A 636 -24.06 7.70 -4.02
CA GLY A 636 -22.71 8.10 -3.67
C GLY A 636 -22.63 9.06 -2.50
N ILE A 637 -21.61 8.89 -1.66
CA ILE A 637 -21.35 9.74 -0.49
C ILE A 637 -20.10 10.59 -0.71
N SER A 638 -19.01 9.94 -1.12
CA SER A 638 -17.74 10.58 -1.51
C SER A 638 -16.88 9.57 -2.28
N ALA A 639 -15.74 9.99 -2.79
CA ALA A 639 -14.79 9.13 -3.48
C ALA A 639 -14.59 7.81 -2.73
N LYS A 640 -14.85 6.68 -3.41
CA LYS A 640 -14.77 5.32 -2.86
C LYS A 640 -15.76 5.03 -1.72
N ARG A 641 -16.85 5.78 -1.57
CA ARG A 641 -17.95 5.48 -0.63
C ARG A 641 -19.27 5.59 -1.36
N TYR A 642 -19.72 4.46 -1.89
CA TYR A 642 -20.93 4.38 -2.70
C TYR A 642 -21.49 2.95 -2.72
N VAL A 643 -22.74 2.83 -3.16
CA VAL A 643 -23.41 1.57 -3.45
C VAL A 643 -24.02 1.60 -4.85
N LEU A 644 -23.95 0.46 -5.53
CA LEU A 644 -24.64 0.16 -6.78
C LEU A 644 -25.70 -0.88 -6.49
N TYR A 645 -26.94 -0.61 -6.89
CA TYR A 645 -28.08 -1.46 -6.60
C TYR A 645 -29.15 -1.33 -7.68
N TYR A 646 -30.08 -2.27 -7.73
CA TYR A 646 -31.30 -2.12 -8.52
C TYR A 646 -32.50 -2.55 -7.68
N GLU A 647 -33.70 -2.26 -8.16
CA GLU A 647 -34.94 -2.62 -7.47
C GLU A 647 -35.67 -3.71 -8.26
N LYS A 648 -36.11 -4.75 -7.55
CA LYS A 648 -36.91 -5.85 -8.09
C LYS A 648 -37.97 -6.23 -7.07
N ASP A 649 -39.24 -6.25 -7.49
CA ASP A 649 -40.39 -6.60 -6.64
C ASP A 649 -40.45 -5.80 -5.31
N GLY A 650 -40.11 -4.50 -5.36
CA GLY A 650 -40.10 -3.59 -4.21
C GLY A 650 -38.90 -3.75 -3.24
N ARG A 651 -37.95 -4.64 -3.59
CA ARG A 651 -36.75 -4.93 -2.80
C ARG A 651 -35.50 -4.41 -3.50
N PHE A 652 -34.53 -3.94 -2.71
CA PHE A 652 -33.22 -3.55 -3.22
C PHE A 652 -32.32 -4.76 -3.34
N ILE A 653 -31.56 -4.84 -4.43
CA ILE A 653 -30.54 -5.85 -4.67
C ILE A 653 -29.22 -5.12 -4.89
N ILE A 654 -28.25 -5.35 -4.01
CA ILE A 654 -26.93 -4.74 -4.09
C ILE A 654 -26.09 -5.49 -5.12
N GLN A 655 -25.56 -4.75 -6.09
CA GLN A 655 -24.61 -5.24 -7.09
C GLN A 655 -23.16 -5.03 -6.63
N LYS A 656 -22.92 -3.91 -5.93
CA LYS A 656 -21.61 -3.57 -5.38
C LYS A 656 -21.75 -2.58 -4.24
N ALA A 657 -21.13 -2.88 -3.10
CA ALA A 657 -21.01 -1.95 -2.01
C ALA A 657 -19.53 -1.61 -1.74
N SER A 658 -19.23 -0.33 -1.51
CA SER A 658 -17.85 0.05 -1.19
C SER A 658 -17.50 -0.26 0.26
N TYR A 659 -16.35 -0.92 0.42
CA TYR A 659 -15.73 -1.31 1.68
C TYR A 659 -14.74 -0.25 2.23
N HIS A 660 -14.43 0.78 1.42
CA HIS A 660 -13.32 1.68 1.70
C HIS A 660 -13.60 2.62 2.88
N GLY A 661 -12.80 2.53 3.93
CA GLY A 661 -12.99 3.31 5.16
C GLY A 661 -13.62 2.52 6.29
N LEU A 662 -14.30 1.41 6.01
CA LEU A 662 -14.77 0.45 7.02
C LEU A 662 -13.91 -0.80 7.09
N GLY A 663 -13.14 -1.08 6.03
CA GLY A 663 -12.54 -2.40 5.88
C GLY A 663 -11.41 -2.82 6.80
N HIS A 664 -11.05 -1.98 7.75
CA HIS A 664 -10.13 -2.33 8.82
C HIS A 664 -10.87 -2.79 10.08
N ILE A 665 -12.17 -2.50 10.18
CA ILE A 665 -13.01 -2.85 11.31
C ILE A 665 -13.35 -4.34 11.18
N LYS A 666 -13.34 -5.04 12.31
CA LYS A 666 -13.81 -6.42 12.39
C LYS A 666 -15.32 -6.45 12.18
N ASN A 667 -15.82 -7.48 11.49
CA ASN A 667 -17.25 -7.74 11.38
C ASN A 667 -17.93 -7.63 12.77
N PRO A 668 -18.87 -6.69 12.94
CA PRO A 668 -19.55 -6.44 14.20
C PRO A 668 -20.69 -7.43 14.45
N PHE A 669 -21.15 -8.14 13.42
CA PHE A 669 -22.29 -9.05 13.54
C PHE A 669 -21.84 -10.45 13.91
N LYS A 670 -22.62 -11.11 14.78
CA LYS A 670 -22.34 -12.49 15.20
C LYS A 670 -22.73 -13.53 14.14
N ASN A 671 -23.75 -13.23 13.33
CA ASN A 671 -24.43 -14.19 12.44
C ASN A 671 -24.38 -13.78 10.96
N VAL A 672 -23.55 -12.80 10.58
CA VAL A 672 -23.37 -12.39 9.19
C VAL A 672 -21.97 -12.81 8.75
N ASP A 673 -21.84 -13.33 7.53
CA ASP A 673 -20.55 -13.75 7.00
C ASP A 673 -19.58 -12.56 6.89
N ASP A 674 -18.29 -12.81 7.14
CA ASP A 674 -17.23 -11.79 7.07
C ASP A 674 -17.09 -11.16 5.67
N ASN A 675 -17.62 -11.80 4.63
CA ASN A 675 -17.63 -11.27 3.27
C ASN A 675 -18.89 -10.46 2.93
N GLU A 676 -19.97 -10.55 3.73
CA GLU A 676 -21.29 -10.00 3.41
C GLU A 676 -21.69 -8.81 4.31
N TRP A 677 -21.06 -8.65 5.47
CA TRP A 677 -21.48 -7.65 6.47
C TRP A 677 -21.47 -6.19 5.99
N ILE A 678 -20.70 -5.85 4.96
CA ILE A 678 -20.75 -4.50 4.37
C ILE A 678 -21.97 -4.30 3.49
N ASP A 679 -22.41 -5.34 2.79
CA ASP A 679 -23.66 -5.28 2.03
C ASP A 679 -24.84 -5.09 2.99
N GLU A 680 -24.81 -5.74 4.17
CA GLU A 680 -25.79 -5.53 5.24
C GLU A 680 -25.84 -4.07 5.73
N ILE A 681 -24.69 -3.42 5.93
CA ILE A 681 -24.62 -2.00 6.34
C ILE A 681 -25.16 -1.08 5.23
N TRP A 682 -24.81 -1.33 3.98
CA TRP A 682 -25.32 -0.53 2.87
C TRP A 682 -26.80 -0.76 2.61
N MET A 683 -27.29 -1.98 2.85
CA MET A 683 -28.72 -2.29 2.81
C MET A 683 -29.47 -1.50 3.87
N ASP A 684 -28.98 -1.48 5.11
CA ASP A 684 -29.54 -0.65 6.19
C ASP A 684 -29.60 0.82 5.80
N PHE A 685 -28.51 1.36 5.25
CA PHE A 685 -28.45 2.75 4.79
C PHE A 685 -29.43 3.03 3.65
N LEU A 686 -29.57 2.12 2.67
CA LEU A 686 -30.56 2.25 1.60
C LEU A 686 -31.99 2.23 2.14
N LEU A 687 -32.29 1.31 3.05
CA LEU A 687 -33.60 1.25 3.71
C LEU A 687 -33.87 2.53 4.50
N GLN A 688 -32.89 3.06 5.22
CA GLN A 688 -33.01 4.29 5.99
C GLN A 688 -33.25 5.50 5.07
N TYR A 689 -32.45 5.62 4.01
CA TYR A 689 -32.55 6.69 3.02
C TYR A 689 -33.93 6.71 2.34
N HIS A 690 -34.52 5.54 2.11
CA HIS A 690 -35.86 5.39 1.54
C HIS A 690 -36.98 5.31 2.60
N HIS A 691 -36.70 5.64 3.87
CA HIS A 691 -37.67 5.63 4.98
C HIS A 691 -38.38 4.27 5.19
N LYS A 692 -37.73 3.16 4.83
CA LYS A 692 -38.21 1.78 5.02
C LYS A 692 -37.82 1.17 6.38
N ILE A 693 -36.92 1.81 7.12
CA ILE A 693 -36.52 1.45 8.49
C ILE A 693 -36.33 2.73 9.32
N SER A 694 -36.63 2.67 10.62
CA SER A 694 -36.46 3.82 11.52
C SER A 694 -35.03 3.91 12.08
N GLU A 695 -34.64 5.11 12.51
CA GLU A 695 -33.34 5.34 13.15
C GLU A 695 -33.22 4.56 14.47
N GLU A 696 -34.30 4.45 15.25
CA GLU A 696 -34.32 3.68 16.50
C GLU A 696 -34.04 2.20 16.27
N ALA A 697 -34.57 1.62 15.18
CA ALA A 697 -34.34 0.22 14.83
C ALA A 697 -32.86 -0.02 14.48
N LEU A 698 -32.22 0.91 13.77
CA LEU A 698 -30.79 0.83 13.46
C LEU A 698 -29.93 1.03 14.72
N ASN A 699 -30.25 2.01 15.57
CA ASN A 699 -29.52 2.22 16.82
C ASN A 699 -29.59 0.97 17.71
N LEU A 700 -30.76 0.32 17.81
CA LEU A 700 -30.90 -0.93 18.54
C LEU A 700 -30.03 -2.05 17.94
N LYS A 701 -30.00 -2.18 16.61
CA LYS A 701 -29.18 -3.18 15.88
C LYS A 701 -27.67 -3.04 16.19
N TYR A 702 -27.19 -1.81 16.38
CA TYR A 702 -25.76 -1.51 16.56
C TYR A 702 -25.32 -1.23 18.01
N SER A 703 -26.26 -1.09 18.94
CA SER A 703 -26.07 -0.62 20.33
C SER A 703 -24.97 -1.34 21.13
N ASP A 704 -24.81 -2.66 20.96
CA ASP A 704 -23.88 -3.48 21.73
C ASP A 704 -22.52 -3.70 21.04
N SER A 705 -22.24 -2.99 19.94
CA SER A 705 -21.05 -3.21 19.12
C SER A 705 -20.10 -2.02 19.11
N TYR A 706 -18.82 -2.28 19.32
CA TYR A 706 -17.76 -1.28 19.23
C TYR A 706 -16.90 -1.47 17.98
N SER A 707 -16.37 -0.36 17.47
CA SER A 707 -15.46 -0.36 16.33
C SER A 707 -14.06 -0.76 16.76
N ILE A 708 -13.70 -2.00 16.45
CA ILE A 708 -12.45 -2.63 16.80
C ILE A 708 -11.82 -3.32 15.60
N SER A 709 -10.50 -3.43 15.62
CA SER A 709 -9.71 -4.01 14.53
C SER A 709 -8.66 -4.98 15.07
N PRO A 710 -8.47 -6.15 14.44
CA PRO A 710 -7.29 -6.96 14.70
C PRO A 710 -6.05 -6.22 14.17
N PHE A 711 -4.97 -6.29 14.91
CA PHE A 711 -3.70 -5.67 14.54
C PHE A 711 -2.53 -6.53 15.00
N THR A 712 -1.36 -6.35 14.41
CA THR A 712 -0.15 -7.12 14.76
C THR A 712 0.92 -6.19 15.31
N VAL A 713 1.65 -6.62 16.34
CA VAL A 713 2.75 -5.84 16.96
C VAL A 713 4.00 -5.87 16.05
N THR A 714 3.96 -5.11 14.96
CA THR A 714 4.93 -5.18 13.85
C THR A 714 6.17 -4.30 14.03
N THR A 715 6.18 -3.38 15.02
CA THR A 715 7.30 -2.46 15.23
C THR A 715 7.70 -2.31 16.70
N PRO A 716 8.98 -1.99 16.99
CA PRO A 716 9.47 -1.66 18.33
C PRO A 716 8.63 -0.63 19.08
N ARG A 717 8.17 0.42 18.39
CA ARG A 717 7.37 1.50 19.00
C ARG A 717 6.05 0.97 19.55
N LEU A 718 5.37 0.09 18.80
CA LEU A 718 4.14 -0.55 19.23
C LEU A 718 4.37 -1.45 20.43
N LEU A 719 5.41 -2.29 20.38
CA LEU A 719 5.76 -3.18 21.49
C LEU A 719 6.06 -2.40 22.78
N GLN A 720 6.83 -1.30 22.68
CA GLN A 720 7.13 -0.45 23.83
C GLN A 720 5.88 0.11 24.51
N ARG A 721 4.80 0.40 23.76
CA ARG A 721 3.53 0.81 24.36
C ARG A 721 2.92 -0.32 25.16
N LEU A 722 2.84 -1.50 24.59
CA LEU A 722 2.24 -2.68 25.21
C LEU A 722 3.03 -3.20 26.42
N ASN A 723 4.31 -2.86 26.56
CA ASN A 723 5.11 -3.21 27.73
C ASN A 723 4.50 -2.70 29.06
N ALA A 724 3.70 -1.64 29.03
CA ALA A 724 3.00 -1.14 30.21
C ALA A 724 1.95 -2.12 30.78
N LEU A 725 1.53 -3.12 30.00
CA LEU A 725 0.60 -4.16 30.41
C LEU A 725 1.31 -5.45 30.88
N ASN A 726 2.62 -5.55 30.69
CA ASN A 726 3.37 -6.71 31.15
C ASN A 726 3.61 -6.62 32.66
N THR A 727 3.40 -7.73 33.35
CA THR A 727 3.62 -7.84 34.82
C THR A 727 4.99 -8.42 35.17
N SER A 728 5.73 -8.94 34.19
CA SER A 728 7.03 -9.60 34.35
C SER A 728 8.07 -9.04 33.38
N SER A 729 9.33 -9.04 33.81
CA SER A 729 10.48 -8.72 32.96
C SER A 729 10.95 -9.92 32.12
N ASP A 730 10.48 -11.14 32.40
CA ASP A 730 10.81 -12.32 31.60
C ASP A 730 10.10 -12.23 30.24
N TYR A 731 10.85 -12.41 29.15
CA TYR A 731 10.35 -12.40 27.79
C TYR A 731 9.19 -13.40 27.58
N ASN A 732 9.21 -14.55 28.27
CA ASN A 732 8.15 -15.56 28.13
C ASN A 732 6.81 -15.08 28.69
N ASP A 733 6.84 -14.20 29.68
CA ASP A 733 5.65 -13.66 30.33
C ASP A 733 5.16 -12.34 29.73
N GLN A 734 5.81 -11.89 28.64
CA GLN A 734 5.49 -10.63 27.99
C GLN A 734 4.63 -10.83 26.74
N ILE A 735 3.89 -9.78 26.38
CA ILE A 735 3.46 -9.54 24.99
C ILE A 735 4.72 -9.43 24.14
N LYS A 736 4.79 -10.19 23.04
CA LYS A 736 5.98 -10.32 22.21
C LYS A 736 5.80 -9.59 20.86
N PRO A 737 6.88 -9.33 20.12
CA PRO A 737 6.79 -8.95 18.71
C PRO A 737 5.86 -9.88 17.94
N PHE A 738 5.17 -9.33 16.94
CA PHE A 738 4.23 -10.03 16.08
C PHE A 738 3.04 -10.69 16.79
N ASN A 739 2.81 -10.45 18.10
CA ASN A 739 1.53 -10.79 18.72
C ASN A 739 0.37 -10.15 17.96
N PHE A 740 -0.75 -10.85 17.92
CA PHE A 740 -2.00 -10.23 17.59
C PHE A 740 -2.42 -9.34 18.76
N CYS A 741 -3.12 -8.26 18.45
CA CYS A 741 -3.65 -7.29 19.40
C CYS A 741 -4.92 -6.69 18.82
N ILE A 742 -5.60 -5.88 19.62
CA ILE A 742 -6.86 -5.23 19.23
C ILE A 742 -6.64 -3.73 19.32
N VAL A 743 -6.99 -3.03 18.24
CA VAL A 743 -7.02 -1.56 18.22
C VAL A 743 -8.45 -1.11 18.19
N GLY A 744 -8.80 -0.14 19.05
CA GLY A 744 -10.09 0.51 19.06
C GLY A 744 -10.08 1.82 18.30
N VAL A 745 -11.20 2.19 17.69
CA VAL A 745 -11.41 3.57 17.26
C VAL A 745 -11.64 4.44 18.50
N ALA A 746 -10.94 5.57 18.56
CA ALA A 746 -10.98 6.49 19.69
C ALA A 746 -12.34 7.18 19.87
N ASN A 747 -12.87 7.19 21.11
CA ASN A 747 -14.08 7.93 21.45
C ASN A 747 -13.84 9.19 22.31
N LYS A 748 -12.82 9.15 23.18
CA LYS A 748 -12.50 10.24 24.10
C LYS A 748 -11.18 10.94 23.78
N ARG A 749 -11.12 12.22 24.18
CA ARG A 749 -9.88 12.98 24.32
C ARG A 749 -9.48 13.03 25.78
N ASN A 750 -8.19 13.19 26.04
CA ASN A 750 -7.69 13.40 27.39
C ASN A 750 -8.02 14.83 27.86
N ASP A 751 -8.73 14.98 28.97
CA ASP A 751 -9.19 16.29 29.47
C ASP A 751 -8.06 17.31 29.72
N ARG A 752 -6.83 16.84 29.98
CA ARG A 752 -5.68 17.71 30.28
C ARG A 752 -4.83 18.03 29.05
N SER A 753 -4.59 17.05 28.17
CA SER A 753 -3.74 17.24 26.99
C SER A 753 -4.52 17.52 25.70
N ASP A 754 -5.84 17.37 25.72
CA ASP A 754 -6.74 17.44 24.55
C ASP A 754 -6.36 16.46 23.41
N GLN A 755 -5.49 15.49 23.70
CA GLN A 755 -5.08 14.46 22.74
C GLN A 755 -6.09 13.33 22.69
N VAL A 756 -6.32 12.81 21.49
CA VAL A 756 -7.18 11.65 21.25
C VAL A 756 -6.58 10.40 21.91
N VAL A 757 -7.37 9.74 22.75
CA VAL A 757 -7.01 8.46 23.38
C VAL A 757 -7.18 7.36 22.34
N LYS A 758 -6.11 6.61 22.03
CA LYS A 758 -6.11 5.58 20.99
C LYS A 758 -5.97 4.19 21.63
N PRO A 759 -7.07 3.45 21.83
CA PRO A 759 -7.03 2.18 22.56
C PRO A 759 -6.22 1.11 21.82
N LEU A 760 -5.20 0.58 22.49
CA LEU A 760 -4.42 -0.57 22.05
C LEU A 760 -4.47 -1.64 23.16
N ALA A 761 -5.26 -2.67 22.93
CA ALA A 761 -5.49 -3.76 23.88
C ALA A 761 -4.77 -5.05 23.45
N PRO A 762 -4.40 -5.92 24.40
CA PRO A 762 -3.86 -7.23 24.07
C PRO A 762 -4.88 -8.13 23.35
N PHE A 763 -4.39 -9.23 22.80
CA PHE A 763 -5.23 -10.25 22.18
C PHE A 763 -6.29 -10.82 23.15
N THR A 764 -7.48 -11.06 22.62
CA THR A 764 -8.51 -11.92 23.23
C THR A 764 -9.26 -12.65 22.12
N LYS A 765 -9.73 -13.88 22.41
CA LYS A 765 -10.50 -14.71 21.47
C LYS A 765 -11.82 -14.03 21.07
N ASN A 766 -12.41 -13.26 21.99
CA ASN A 766 -13.64 -12.50 21.79
C ASN A 766 -13.31 -10.99 21.76
N PRO A 767 -13.09 -10.38 20.58
CA PRO A 767 -12.53 -9.03 20.52
C PRO A 767 -13.40 -7.94 21.14
N GLN A 768 -14.73 -8.10 21.12
CA GLN A 768 -15.64 -7.16 21.77
C GLN A 768 -15.44 -7.13 23.30
N GLU A 769 -14.91 -8.17 23.94
CA GLU A 769 -14.56 -8.13 25.36
C GLU A 769 -13.38 -7.18 25.67
N ALA A 770 -12.57 -6.82 24.67
CA ALA A 770 -11.42 -5.94 24.88
C ALA A 770 -11.82 -4.55 25.40
N VAL A 771 -13.04 -4.10 25.10
CA VAL A 771 -13.54 -2.78 25.51
C VAL A 771 -13.70 -2.66 27.04
N HIS A 772 -13.86 -3.79 27.73
CA HIS A 772 -14.00 -3.85 29.19
C HIS A 772 -12.69 -4.18 29.92
N ARG A 773 -11.61 -4.47 29.18
CA ARG A 773 -10.30 -4.84 29.75
C ARG A 773 -9.35 -3.63 29.77
N PRO A 774 -8.28 -3.69 30.61
CA PRO A 774 -7.21 -2.70 30.54
C PRO A 774 -6.56 -2.64 29.15
N PHE A 775 -6.30 -1.42 28.67
CA PHE A 775 -5.65 -1.15 27.40
C PHE A 775 -4.63 -0.02 27.54
N VAL A 776 -3.72 0.12 26.58
CA VAL A 776 -2.77 1.24 26.53
C VAL A 776 -3.30 2.31 25.57
N ASP A 777 -3.31 3.57 26.00
CA ASP A 777 -3.41 4.68 25.05
C ASP A 777 -2.13 4.77 24.22
N TYR A 778 -2.20 4.45 22.93
CA TYR A 778 -1.05 4.49 22.02
C TYR A 778 -0.35 5.86 22.01
N THR A 779 -1.09 6.95 22.22
CA THR A 779 -0.54 8.31 22.21
C THR A 779 0.32 8.58 23.45
N THR A 780 -0.20 8.34 24.65
CA THR A 780 0.48 8.69 25.91
C THR A 780 1.28 7.54 26.52
N GLY A 781 0.95 6.29 26.19
CA GLY A 781 1.48 5.08 26.83
C GLY A 781 0.87 4.76 28.19
N LYS A 782 -0.18 5.48 28.62
CA LYS A 782 -0.87 5.22 29.87
C LYS A 782 -1.83 4.05 29.74
N VAL A 783 -1.92 3.24 30.80
CA VAL A 783 -2.93 2.20 30.91
C VAL A 783 -4.26 2.83 31.36
N LEU A 784 -5.33 2.53 30.63
CA LEU A 784 -6.70 2.97 30.88
C LEU A 784 -7.62 1.76 30.79
N GLN A 785 -8.88 1.92 31.21
CA GLN A 785 -9.91 0.89 31.13
C GLN A 785 -11.27 1.57 31.03
N GLY A 786 -12.22 0.92 30.36
CA GLY A 786 -13.61 1.34 30.29
C GLY A 786 -14.12 1.48 28.86
N PRO A 787 -15.38 1.13 28.58
CA PRO A 787 -15.97 1.19 27.24
C PRO A 787 -16.05 2.63 26.69
N GLU A 788 -16.08 3.64 27.55
CA GLU A 788 -16.21 5.05 27.17
C GLU A 788 -15.06 5.57 26.29
N TYR A 789 -13.93 4.86 26.23
CA TYR A 789 -12.79 5.20 25.36
C TYR A 789 -12.89 4.59 23.96
N TRP A 790 -13.78 3.61 23.77
CA TRP A 790 -13.96 2.85 22.55
C TRP A 790 -15.18 3.38 21.82
N LYS A 791 -15.04 3.59 20.51
CA LYS A 791 -16.10 4.21 19.73
C LYS A 791 -17.19 3.19 19.39
N PRO A 792 -18.46 3.46 19.72
CA PRO A 792 -19.58 2.66 19.24
C PRO A 792 -19.58 2.57 17.72
N ILE A 793 -20.03 1.44 17.18
CA ILE A 793 -20.03 1.27 15.73
C ILE A 793 -21.02 2.21 15.04
N GLU A 794 -22.16 2.49 15.66
CA GLU A 794 -23.16 3.45 15.17
C GLU A 794 -22.52 4.81 14.84
N ASP A 795 -21.66 5.35 15.70
CA ASP A 795 -20.97 6.62 15.46
C ASP A 795 -19.96 6.53 14.29
N VAL A 796 -19.39 5.35 14.06
CA VAL A 796 -18.47 5.12 12.94
C VAL A 796 -19.26 5.04 11.64
N LEU A 797 -20.40 4.35 11.63
CA LEU A 797 -21.31 4.27 10.50
C LEU A 797 -21.91 5.65 10.18
N PHE A 798 -22.35 6.39 11.19
CA PHE A 798 -22.85 7.76 11.02
C PHE A 798 -21.79 8.67 10.36
N ARG A 799 -20.54 8.66 10.85
CA ARG A 799 -19.44 9.39 10.20
C ARG A 799 -19.07 8.83 8.83
N TYR A 800 -19.32 7.54 8.60
CA TYR A 800 -19.08 6.91 7.31
C TYR A 800 -20.03 7.46 6.25
N ILE A 801 -21.33 7.51 6.58
CA ILE A 801 -22.40 7.93 5.68
C ILE A 801 -22.52 9.45 5.52
N THR A 802 -22.09 10.21 6.52
CA THR A 802 -22.06 11.68 6.46
C THR A 802 -20.73 12.24 5.95
N HIS A 803 -19.79 11.37 5.55
CA HIS A 803 -18.46 11.80 5.11
C HIS A 803 -18.56 12.79 3.92
N PRO A 804 -17.91 13.96 4.00
CA PRO A 804 -18.02 14.97 2.95
C PRO A 804 -17.22 14.58 1.70
N GLU A 805 -17.71 14.99 0.52
CA GLU A 805 -16.90 15.01 -0.70
C GLU A 805 -16.11 16.32 -0.76
N SER A 806 -15.03 16.38 0.04
CA SER A 806 -14.23 17.59 0.22
C SER A 806 -13.58 18.13 -1.07
N LYS A 807 -13.50 17.34 -2.13
CA LYS A 807 -12.90 17.74 -3.42
C LYS A 807 -13.78 18.69 -4.23
N PHE A 808 -15.08 18.74 -3.92
CA PHE A 808 -16.05 19.61 -4.57
C PHE A 808 -16.66 20.61 -3.58
N LYS A 809 -17.43 21.56 -4.12
CA LYS A 809 -18.34 22.45 -3.38
C LYS A 809 -19.77 21.92 -3.49
N GLY A 810 -20.50 21.93 -2.38
CA GLY A 810 -21.86 21.44 -2.27
C GLY A 810 -21.96 20.19 -1.39
N GLU A 811 -23.17 19.88 -0.93
CA GLU A 811 -23.42 18.76 -0.02
C GLU A 811 -24.33 17.70 -0.64
N VAL A 812 -25.31 18.04 -1.48
CA VAL A 812 -26.26 17.09 -2.05
C VAL A 812 -26.51 17.43 -3.51
N GLY A 813 -26.84 16.42 -4.32
CA GLY A 813 -27.09 16.53 -5.75
C GLY A 813 -25.80 16.67 -6.56
N GLU A 814 -25.90 17.38 -7.68
CA GLU A 814 -24.75 17.70 -8.51
C GLU A 814 -23.85 18.73 -7.81
N LEU A 815 -22.63 18.31 -7.47
CA LEU A 815 -21.66 19.17 -6.80
C LEU A 815 -21.06 20.19 -7.79
N SER A 816 -20.17 21.08 -7.36
CA SER A 816 -19.48 22.05 -8.25
C SER A 816 -17.98 22.05 -8.02
N ARG A 817 -17.16 22.11 -9.09
CA ARG A 817 -15.70 22.15 -8.96
C ARG A 817 -15.27 23.32 -8.08
N ARG A 818 -14.21 23.11 -7.32
CA ARG A 818 -13.58 24.17 -6.55
C ARG A 818 -12.82 25.13 -7.48
N HIS A 819 -12.77 26.40 -7.09
CA HIS A 819 -11.94 27.42 -7.74
C HIS A 819 -10.83 27.81 -6.80
N ILE A 820 -9.61 27.37 -7.09
CA ILE A 820 -8.44 27.49 -6.24
C ILE A 820 -7.50 28.54 -6.81
N ARG A 821 -7.10 29.49 -5.97
CA ARG A 821 -5.96 30.38 -6.17
C ARG A 821 -4.77 29.79 -5.43
N VAL A 822 -3.68 29.53 -6.14
CA VAL A 822 -2.47 28.97 -5.55
C VAL A 822 -1.78 30.02 -4.70
N LYS A 823 -1.72 29.78 -3.39
CA LYS A 823 -1.02 30.64 -2.43
C LYS A 823 0.48 30.31 -2.39
N SER A 824 0.80 29.03 -2.26
CA SER A 824 2.17 28.53 -2.29
C SER A 824 2.25 27.07 -2.75
N VAL A 825 3.46 26.62 -3.12
CA VAL A 825 3.75 25.27 -3.61
C VAL A 825 4.77 24.60 -2.71
N PHE A 826 4.38 23.48 -2.09
CA PHE A 826 5.23 22.67 -1.22
C PHE A 826 5.79 21.45 -1.95
N CYS A 827 7.02 21.06 -1.63
CA CYS A 827 7.63 19.84 -2.12
C CYS A 827 7.37 18.69 -1.14
N ILE A 828 6.87 17.57 -1.64
CA ILE A 828 6.63 16.37 -0.83
C ILE A 828 7.31 15.14 -1.43
N GLY A 829 7.68 14.21 -0.55
CA GLY A 829 8.18 12.88 -0.90
C GLY A 829 7.05 11.89 -1.10
N LYS A 830 7.30 10.60 -0.81
CA LYS A 830 6.28 9.54 -0.78
C LYS A 830 5.13 9.91 0.17
N GLU A 831 3.91 9.94 -0.37
CA GLU A 831 2.68 10.38 0.33
C GLU A 831 2.25 9.49 1.50
N SER A 832 2.90 8.36 1.73
CA SER A 832 2.55 7.47 2.83
C SER A 832 3.59 6.36 3.01
N ASN A 833 4.39 6.45 4.06
CA ASN A 833 5.37 5.42 4.42
C ASN A 833 4.80 4.31 5.31
N ASN A 834 3.76 4.62 6.11
CA ASN A 834 3.16 3.69 7.06
C ASN A 834 1.64 3.57 6.90
N LEU A 835 1.12 3.41 5.67
CA LEU A 835 -0.32 3.31 5.37
C LEU A 835 -1.08 2.39 6.33
N GLU A 836 -0.47 1.28 6.73
CA GLU A 836 -1.04 0.34 7.70
C GLU A 836 -1.24 0.98 9.08
N GLN A 837 -0.21 1.61 9.66
CA GLN A 837 -0.33 2.26 10.97
C GLN A 837 -1.21 3.51 10.90
N SER A 838 -1.06 4.33 9.86
CA SER A 838 -1.86 5.54 9.66
C SER A 838 -3.36 5.23 9.57
N ARG A 839 -3.72 4.05 9.07
CA ARG A 839 -5.11 3.57 9.02
C ARG A 839 -5.74 3.40 10.41
N TYR A 840 -4.97 2.92 11.40
CA TYR A 840 -5.48 2.63 12.75
C TYR A 840 -5.24 3.76 13.75
N PHE A 841 -4.06 4.38 13.68
CA PHE A 841 -3.63 5.38 14.66
C PHE A 841 -3.74 6.81 14.13
N GLY A 842 -4.28 7.00 12.92
CA GLY A 842 -4.29 8.30 12.24
C GLY A 842 -2.90 8.68 11.72
N ILE A 843 -2.88 9.74 10.92
CA ILE A 843 -1.65 10.21 10.26
C ILE A 843 -0.80 11.00 11.23
N SER A 844 0.49 10.71 11.20
CA SER A 844 1.53 11.40 11.95
C SER A 844 2.41 12.23 11.01
N ASN A 845 3.13 13.21 11.56
CA ASN A 845 4.11 13.99 10.78
C ASN A 845 5.19 13.11 10.11
N ASP A 846 5.39 11.87 10.58
CA ASP A 846 6.34 10.92 10.00
C ASP A 846 5.80 10.21 8.73
N ASP A 847 4.50 10.30 8.45
CA ASP A 847 3.86 9.55 7.35
C ASP A 847 3.97 10.25 6.00
N LEU A 848 4.15 11.57 6.01
CA LEU A 848 4.37 12.40 4.84
C LEU A 848 5.74 13.07 4.94
N ILE A 849 6.63 12.75 4.01
CA ILE A 849 7.90 13.47 3.88
C ILE A 849 7.61 14.82 3.22
N THR A 850 7.97 15.91 3.87
CA THR A 850 7.90 17.28 3.33
C THR A 850 9.31 17.83 3.19
N TYR A 851 9.56 18.53 2.08
CA TYR A 851 10.85 19.12 1.74
C TYR A 851 10.69 20.62 1.60
N GLY A 852 11.52 21.39 2.29
CA GLY A 852 11.45 22.85 2.36
C GLY A 852 11.21 23.32 3.79
N VAL A 853 10.96 24.62 3.98
CA VAL A 853 10.65 25.24 5.28
C VAL A 853 9.62 24.35 5.98
N ASN A 854 10.06 23.65 7.04
CA ASN A 854 9.22 22.67 7.70
C ASN A 854 7.90 23.36 8.08
N ALA A 855 6.80 22.63 8.16
CA ALA A 855 5.59 23.18 8.80
C ALA A 855 5.93 23.73 10.20
N SER A 856 6.96 23.18 10.87
CA SER A 856 7.54 23.76 12.09
C SER A 856 8.28 25.08 11.88
N ASP A 857 8.97 25.31 10.76
CA ASP A 857 9.70 26.55 10.51
C ASP A 857 8.76 27.72 10.16
N ASN A 858 7.62 27.45 9.52
CA ASN A 858 6.61 28.48 9.28
C ASN A 858 5.86 28.81 10.57
N VAL A 859 5.48 27.79 11.36
CA VAL A 859 4.92 27.99 12.70
C VAL A 859 5.93 28.64 13.63
N ASP A 860 7.21 28.27 13.60
CA ASP A 860 8.25 28.85 14.44
C ASP A 860 8.56 30.28 13.99
N ARG A 861 8.53 30.62 12.69
CA ARG A 861 8.61 32.01 12.20
C ARG A 861 7.37 32.83 12.57
N GLU A 862 6.18 32.26 12.47
CA GLU A 862 4.93 32.91 12.89
C GLU A 862 4.91 33.12 14.41
N VAL A 863 5.40 32.14 15.19
CA VAL A 863 5.61 32.22 16.64
C VAL A 863 6.64 33.30 16.97
N GLU A 864 7.77 33.34 16.27
CA GLU A 864 8.82 34.34 16.47
C GLU A 864 8.30 35.75 16.14
N THR A 865 7.54 35.89 15.05
CA THR A 865 6.88 37.14 14.65
C THR A 865 5.82 37.56 15.66
N PHE A 866 4.98 36.62 16.09
CA PHE A 866 3.96 36.84 17.11
C PHE A 866 4.58 37.28 18.45
N LEU A 867 5.62 36.58 18.91
CA LEU A 867 6.35 36.94 20.13
C LEU A 867 6.98 38.33 20.02
N MET A 868 7.47 38.71 18.83
CA MET A 868 8.00 40.06 18.58
C MET A 868 6.92 41.16 18.64
N LEU A 869 5.67 40.84 18.29
CA LEU A 869 4.52 41.77 18.26
C LEU A 869 3.64 41.71 19.52
N LEU A 870 3.85 40.75 20.43
CA LEU A 870 3.01 40.54 21.62
C LEU A 870 3.20 41.64 22.67
N SER A 871 2.16 42.38 23.05
CA SER A 871 2.31 43.41 24.10
C SER A 871 2.57 42.78 25.48
N HIS A 872 3.19 43.51 26.42
CA HIS A 872 3.38 43.01 27.79
C HIS A 872 2.05 42.67 28.48
N LYS A 873 1.01 43.47 28.24
CA LYS A 873 -0.35 43.27 28.77
C LYS A 873 -1.01 42.01 28.21
N ASP A 874 -0.81 41.73 26.92
CA ASP A 874 -1.33 40.50 26.29
C ASP A 874 -0.54 39.26 26.71
N ALA A 875 0.78 39.39 26.89
CA ALA A 875 1.63 38.29 27.37
C ALA A 875 1.20 37.81 28.76
N GLU A 876 0.88 38.72 29.68
CA GLU A 876 0.34 38.38 31.00
C GLU A 876 -1.02 37.67 30.91
N ARG A 877 -1.90 38.12 30.01
CA ARG A 877 -3.20 37.46 29.74
C ARG A 877 -3.04 36.01 29.28
N PHE A 878 -1.97 35.69 28.58
CA PHE A 878 -1.64 34.32 28.12
C PHE A 878 -0.72 33.55 29.07
N GLN A 879 -0.49 34.04 30.30
CA GLN A 879 0.40 33.43 31.29
C GLN A 879 1.84 33.24 30.79
N ILE A 880 2.33 34.18 29.99
CA ILE A 880 3.72 34.26 29.54
C ILE A 880 4.42 35.30 30.41
N GLU A 881 5.38 34.86 31.24
CA GLU A 881 6.09 35.77 32.14
C GLU A 881 6.90 36.84 31.37
N PRO A 882 6.89 38.12 31.80
CA PRO A 882 7.60 39.21 31.12
C PRO A 882 9.11 38.94 30.92
N ARG A 883 9.77 38.30 31.90
CA ARG A 883 11.19 37.91 31.81
C ARG A 883 11.42 36.85 30.73
N MET A 884 10.48 35.93 30.56
CA MET A 884 10.55 34.84 29.59
C MET A 884 10.36 35.37 28.16
N LEU A 885 9.38 36.25 27.95
CA LEU A 885 9.16 36.93 26.68
C LEU A 885 10.37 37.76 26.25
N ALA A 886 10.96 38.52 27.19
CA ALA A 886 12.17 39.31 26.93
C ALA A 886 13.36 38.42 26.51
N ARG A 887 13.51 37.24 27.14
CA ARG A 887 14.55 36.27 26.80
C ARG A 887 14.36 35.71 25.39
N TRP A 888 13.14 35.35 25.02
CA TRP A 888 12.83 34.85 23.68
C TRP A 888 13.06 35.91 22.60
N ARG A 889 12.56 37.14 22.81
CA ARG A 889 12.83 38.26 21.88
C ARG A 889 14.32 38.55 21.69
N LYS A 890 15.10 38.47 22.77
CA LYS A 890 16.56 38.65 22.71
C LYS A 890 17.22 37.55 21.86
N ALA A 891 16.79 36.30 21.99
CA ALA A 891 17.31 35.20 21.17
C ALA A 891 16.94 35.37 19.68
N ILE A 892 15.68 35.74 19.39
CA ILE A 892 15.18 35.99 18.03
C ILE A 892 15.99 37.12 17.36
N ARG A 893 16.19 38.26 18.05
CA ARG A 893 17.02 39.38 17.54
C ARG A 893 18.48 39.02 17.30
N GLN A 894 18.98 37.95 17.91
CA GLN A 894 20.34 37.44 17.72
C GLN A 894 20.42 36.37 16.61
N GLY A 895 19.35 36.15 15.85
CA GLY A 895 19.29 35.15 14.78
C GLY A 895 19.30 33.70 15.27
N LYS A 896 18.94 33.46 16.54
CA LYS A 896 18.89 32.11 17.13
C LYS A 896 17.45 31.59 17.14
N HIS A 897 17.24 30.41 16.57
CA HIS A 897 15.97 29.70 16.70
C HIS A 897 15.69 29.32 18.15
N THR A 898 14.54 29.75 18.64
CA THR A 898 14.16 29.55 20.05
C THR A 898 13.55 28.17 20.23
N LYS A 899 14.27 27.22 20.85
CA LYS A 899 13.67 25.94 21.26
C LYS A 899 12.75 26.16 22.48
N PHE A 900 11.44 25.99 22.27
CA PHE A 900 10.45 26.10 23.33
C PHE A 900 10.28 24.77 24.08
N GLN A 901 10.08 24.82 25.40
CA GLN A 901 9.53 23.67 26.12
C GLN A 901 8.09 23.44 25.65
N THR A 902 7.65 22.17 25.57
CA THR A 902 6.33 21.79 25.02
C THR A 902 5.18 22.62 25.61
N ARG A 903 5.16 22.80 26.93
CA ARG A 903 4.14 23.62 27.61
C ARG A 903 4.15 25.10 27.21
N SER A 904 5.33 25.66 26.96
CA SER A 904 5.47 27.06 26.51
C SER A 904 5.03 27.20 25.06
N LYS A 905 5.37 26.23 24.19
CA LYS A 905 4.96 26.21 22.79
C LYS A 905 3.44 26.15 22.66
N ASP A 906 2.78 25.27 23.42
CA ASP A 906 1.31 25.14 23.43
C ASP A 906 0.62 26.44 23.89
N ARG A 907 1.18 27.15 24.88
CA ARG A 907 0.63 28.45 25.33
C ARG A 907 0.73 29.52 24.24
N ILE A 908 1.87 29.58 23.54
CA ILE A 908 2.08 30.55 22.47
C ILE A 908 1.14 30.28 21.29
N LEU A 909 0.98 29.00 20.90
CA LEU A 909 0.08 28.61 19.82
C LEU A 909 -1.39 28.90 20.15
N ARG A 910 -1.82 28.67 21.40
CA ARG A 910 -3.17 29.07 21.86
C ARG A 910 -3.37 30.59 21.83
N ALA A 911 -2.33 31.34 22.20
CA ALA A 911 -2.37 32.80 22.17
C ALA A 911 -2.47 33.37 20.75
N MET A 912 -1.79 32.74 19.78
CA MET A 912 -1.88 33.08 18.36
C MET A 912 -3.29 32.86 17.81
N ASN A 913 -3.91 31.71 18.09
CA ASN A 913 -5.25 31.37 17.59
C ASN A 913 -6.37 32.25 18.18
N ASN A 914 -6.18 32.82 19.38
CA ASN A 914 -7.17 33.68 20.02
C ASN A 914 -7.12 35.16 19.58
N ARG A 915 -6.14 35.57 18.75
CA ARG A 915 -6.03 36.93 18.20
C ARG A 915 -6.66 37.07 16.80
N THR A 916 -7.01 35.96 16.17
CA THR A 916 -7.62 35.89 14.83
C THR A 916 -9.16 35.88 14.85
N LEU A 917 -9.76 36.12 16.03
CA LEU A 917 -11.21 36.32 16.25
C LEU A 917 -11.50 37.79 16.59
#